data_AF-C8WYQ1-F1
#
_entry.id   AF-C8WYQ1-F1
#
_cell.length_a   1.000
_cell.length_b   1.000
_cell.length_c   1.000
_cell.angle_alpha   90.00
_cell.angle_beta   90.00
_cell.angle_gamma   90.00
#
_symmetry.space_group_name_H-M   'P 1'
#
loop_
_entity.id
_entity.type
_entity.pdbx_description
1 polymer ?
#
loop_
_entity_poly.entity_id
_entity_poly.type
_entity_poly.pdbx_seq_one_letter_code
_entity_poly.pdbx_strand_id
1 'polypeptide(L)'
;MDSKCRLCQSKLKEDVVGLWLQGTSYRKLAEWCEQQGEFISHSAIGVHLLKHELKGDPDLSVDFLRWWFDGLCGYVEIRPIANRRNDKDAAVKAARARRSFTTKELDQLRDYLSRGYRDPTMVRCGWYFGVCLRDKPVKKTEDGEWVGGRAEDVVACPGVWADIDDHGDDGDDERIAQAERALIGLGELGFFPSAVVQSGGGRGRHVYYRFKRSADVATVRRIAAKLAVLLGSDASVAEPARIMRLPGSMHTKSGQIVQVAWVERRDEARYEPTAIETAIEEVAKALGIDLDAPEPTSPSNREESMGDWAPVPLDFVKEQLPTICPRFEAYVREPNMVSEPVWYRMGCVLKALNPASSSLFHEWSQAYDAGPGKRYNWSEAEKKFRGAKPVGVRCATFESLDPMEICRRCVHYSKNSSPATFVRKAYAAQLGLPGIYGRPGQDFTEADLPKMDGLPALDNEEEAEEAWKDGLLSDEQVDPNEAFETADATSTYIEGELEEVLRERDERVLATGAVPSDYWRQQGMRFDIAADWMRNSGFRAVEYDEEKEKYKLVHIDFVRALYEDFPSYYFYSGINLYNGKYYDFKKSDAAFIKRFMAHALMTEHKHWVTPTMLNNLFTLYKTWLEADEVRNVEDAKVSSFFDTDPLFPVQNGILDVSSLKRPVMRDFSPDYLVTWQIDAAWLREWEMPRRGHWTLAMEQAEKDVSDLFREFDLSEETTTALFEAIGYSLAKFDVDEQRYFVLLGPGYNGKGTLLRLLESLFGKFVETVTLQELVENRFAASRLARASINIVADASNQTLKDTETIKKLTGNDLLTAEMKYRDAFPFRPRIKLWMASNHLPPTPDGSFGFFRRPLIFPFHRQLPMKPADWERRLRTPEAKSYLLYLAIKHYLNMRAEGRKLTESKEMLRTRMDYWAANDIVQAAIQYGIFEFPDSQNKDRKDYVVPRALATKAIELFAEELGRKKVSTNTLLERLRGNYADIKEVFATCEDGKRRHVWEGVRLGEVAYELKRVRHVPDPRTGEMVVITSYLMDEYEAEVKKGAEAVRKRWDANKYAGRKVQ
;
A
#
# COMPACT_ATOMS: atom_id res chain seq x y z
N MET A 1 7.21 7.39 -16.77
CA MET A 1 6.92 6.86 -18.12
C MET A 1 8.23 6.49 -18.78
N ASP A 2 8.35 5.28 -19.31
CA ASP A 2 9.56 4.78 -19.97
C ASP A 2 9.89 5.64 -21.20
N SER A 3 11.05 6.31 -21.18
CA SER A 3 11.50 7.22 -22.24
C SER A 3 11.75 6.53 -23.58
N LYS A 4 11.72 5.19 -23.62
CA LYS A 4 11.90 4.38 -24.83
C LYS A 4 10.59 3.85 -25.44
N CYS A 5 9.44 4.02 -24.79
CA CYS A 5 8.17 3.52 -25.30
C CYS A 5 7.46 4.52 -26.23
N ARG A 6 7.47 4.27 -27.54
CA ARG A 6 6.84 5.15 -28.55
C ARG A 6 5.35 5.44 -28.28
N LEU A 7 4.57 4.44 -27.88
CA LEU A 7 3.14 4.63 -27.61
C LEU A 7 2.90 5.44 -26.31
N CYS A 8 3.84 5.47 -25.36
CA CYS A 8 3.75 6.37 -24.18
C CYS A 8 3.95 7.85 -24.54
N GLN A 9 4.64 8.13 -25.65
CA GLN A 9 4.91 9.48 -26.14
C GLN A 9 3.90 9.93 -27.20
N SER A 10 3.04 9.01 -27.64
CA SER A 10 2.02 9.22 -28.65
C SER A 10 0.77 9.87 -28.08
N LYS A 11 0.16 10.78 -28.84
CA LYS A 11 -1.15 11.33 -28.50
C LYS A 11 -2.28 10.33 -28.73
N LEU A 12 -2.02 9.28 -29.52
CA LEU A 12 -2.97 8.22 -29.86
C LEU A 12 -3.07 7.13 -28.79
N LYS A 13 -2.33 7.24 -27.67
CA LYS A 13 -2.26 6.21 -26.62
C LYS A 13 -3.66 5.74 -26.19
N GLU A 14 -4.52 6.67 -25.80
CA GLU A 14 -5.84 6.37 -25.25
C GLU A 14 -6.76 5.72 -26.29
N ASP A 15 -6.72 6.21 -27.53
CA ASP A 15 -7.50 5.66 -28.65
C ASP A 15 -7.04 4.24 -29.04
N VAL A 16 -5.72 4.00 -29.04
CA VAL A 16 -5.14 2.67 -29.32
C VAL A 16 -5.56 1.67 -28.23
N VAL A 17 -5.53 2.06 -26.96
CA VAL A 17 -6.00 1.21 -25.85
C VAL A 17 -7.50 0.97 -25.97
N GLY A 18 -8.30 1.98 -26.31
CA GLY A 18 -9.75 1.87 -26.51
C GLY A 18 -10.14 0.94 -27.68
N LEU A 19 -9.54 1.13 -28.86
CA LEU A 19 -9.76 0.28 -30.04
C LEU A 19 -9.25 -1.15 -29.82
N TRP A 20 -8.16 -1.31 -29.08
CA TRP A 20 -7.67 -2.63 -28.66
C TRP A 20 -8.67 -3.33 -27.74
N LEU A 21 -9.20 -2.61 -26.74
CA LEU A 21 -10.25 -3.11 -25.86
C LEU A 21 -11.49 -3.51 -26.66
N GLN A 22 -11.76 -2.86 -27.79
CA GLN A 22 -12.81 -3.20 -28.75
C GLN A 22 -12.54 -4.47 -29.59
N GLY A 23 -11.39 -5.12 -29.39
CA GLY A 23 -11.02 -6.37 -30.08
C GLY A 23 -10.22 -6.16 -31.36
N THR A 24 -9.72 -4.95 -31.61
CA THR A 24 -8.89 -4.65 -32.79
C THR A 24 -7.50 -5.26 -32.60
N SER A 25 -7.06 -6.09 -33.56
CA SER A 25 -5.73 -6.72 -33.53
C SER A 25 -4.61 -5.69 -33.60
N TYR A 26 -3.43 -5.97 -33.03
CA TYR A 26 -2.27 -5.06 -33.08
C TYR A 26 -1.86 -4.63 -34.49
N ARG A 27 -2.03 -5.50 -35.48
CA ARG A 27 -1.72 -5.19 -36.88
C ARG A 27 -2.62 -4.09 -37.43
N LYS A 28 -3.93 -4.23 -37.23
CA LYS A 28 -4.93 -3.22 -37.58
C LYS A 28 -4.76 -1.92 -36.78
N LEU A 29 -4.33 -2.00 -35.53
CA LEU A 29 -4.03 -0.81 -34.72
C LEU A 29 -2.80 -0.06 -35.24
N ALA A 30 -1.77 -0.77 -35.68
CA ALA A 30 -0.59 -0.16 -36.29
C ALA A 30 -0.95 0.53 -37.62
N GLU A 31 -1.74 -0.14 -38.47
CA GLU A 31 -2.29 0.45 -39.70
C GLU A 31 -3.14 1.69 -39.40
N TRP A 32 -3.93 1.66 -38.32
CA TRP A 32 -4.73 2.80 -37.88
C TRP A 32 -3.86 3.95 -37.36
N CYS A 33 -2.82 3.68 -36.55
CA CYS A 33 -1.88 4.71 -36.09
C CYS A 33 -1.19 5.40 -37.26
N GLU A 34 -0.78 4.63 -38.28
CA GLU A 34 -0.16 5.14 -39.49
C GLU A 34 -1.12 6.06 -40.27
N GLN A 35 -2.41 5.70 -40.36
CA GLN A 35 -3.45 6.56 -40.94
C GLN A 35 -3.69 7.85 -40.15
N GLN A 36 -3.45 7.84 -38.83
CA GLN A 36 -3.51 9.03 -37.96
C GLN A 36 -2.20 9.84 -37.96
N GLY A 37 -1.20 9.45 -38.75
CA GLY A 37 0.07 10.18 -38.91
C GLY A 37 1.17 9.83 -37.92
N GLU A 38 1.02 8.75 -37.12
CA GLU A 38 2.08 8.28 -36.22
C GLU A 38 2.52 6.84 -36.54
N PHE A 39 3.82 6.65 -36.79
CA PHE A 39 4.37 5.33 -37.12
C PHE A 39 4.67 4.51 -35.86
N ILE A 40 3.67 3.78 -35.38
CA ILE A 40 3.76 2.89 -34.22
C ILE A 40 3.58 1.45 -34.67
N SER A 41 4.63 0.64 -34.55
CA SER A 41 4.57 -0.76 -34.98
C SER A 41 3.65 -1.58 -34.07
N HIS A 42 3.04 -2.63 -34.63
CA HIS A 42 2.20 -3.58 -33.87
C HIS A 42 2.96 -4.20 -32.68
N SER A 43 4.29 -4.37 -32.81
CA SER A 43 5.17 -4.83 -31.75
C SER A 43 5.34 -3.79 -30.64
N ALA A 44 5.47 -2.51 -30.98
CA ALA A 44 5.54 -1.41 -30.00
C ALA A 44 4.22 -1.26 -29.21
N ILE A 45 3.07 -1.43 -29.88
CA ILE A 45 1.75 -1.45 -29.23
C ILE A 45 1.64 -2.63 -28.26
N GLY A 46 2.07 -3.83 -28.68
CA GLY A 46 2.08 -5.02 -27.82
C GLY A 46 2.99 -4.88 -26.60
N VAL A 47 4.21 -4.36 -26.78
CA VAL A 47 5.15 -4.09 -25.69
C VAL A 47 4.58 -3.07 -24.71
N HIS A 48 3.97 -2.00 -25.22
CA HIS A 48 3.36 -0.98 -24.36
C HIS A 48 2.26 -1.58 -23.48
N LEU A 49 1.32 -2.31 -24.09
CA LEU A 49 0.21 -2.93 -23.36
C LEU A 49 0.71 -3.93 -22.31
N LEU A 50 1.72 -4.75 -22.63
CA LEU A 50 2.26 -5.75 -21.70
C LEU A 50 3.14 -5.15 -20.59
N LYS A 51 3.91 -4.10 -20.88
CA LYS A 51 4.82 -3.48 -19.90
C LYS A 51 4.13 -2.43 -19.02
N HIS A 52 3.11 -1.75 -19.52
CA HIS A 52 2.53 -0.58 -18.87
C HIS A 52 1.06 -0.75 -18.46
N GLU A 53 0.24 -1.53 -19.18
CA GLU A 53 -1.22 -1.57 -18.97
C GLU A 53 -1.74 -2.93 -18.43
N LEU A 54 -1.12 -4.07 -18.76
CA LEU A 54 -1.60 -5.43 -18.47
C LEU A 54 -0.63 -6.20 -17.55
N LYS A 55 -0.38 -5.66 -16.35
CA LYS A 55 0.43 -6.32 -15.32
C LYS A 55 -0.43 -7.26 -14.47
N GLY A 56 -0.69 -8.46 -14.99
CA GLY A 56 -1.23 -9.54 -14.13
C GLY A 56 -0.22 -9.95 -13.05
N ASP A 57 -0.72 -10.39 -11.90
CA ASP A 57 0.06 -10.79 -10.74
C ASP A 57 -0.14 -12.30 -10.46
N PRO A 58 0.75 -13.17 -10.97
CA PRO A 58 0.64 -14.60 -10.74
C PRO A 58 0.96 -15.00 -9.29
N ASP A 59 1.70 -14.18 -8.54
CA ASP A 59 2.03 -14.44 -7.14
C ASP A 59 0.78 -14.24 -6.28
N LEU A 60 0.05 -13.14 -6.50
CA LEU A 60 -1.25 -12.90 -5.87
C LEU A 60 -2.27 -14.01 -6.19
N SER A 61 -2.29 -14.50 -7.43
CA SER A 61 -3.16 -15.63 -7.82
C SER A 61 -2.84 -16.91 -7.04
N VAL A 62 -1.55 -17.26 -6.92
CA VAL A 62 -1.12 -18.47 -6.20
C VAL A 62 -1.34 -18.32 -4.70
N ASP A 63 -1.04 -17.16 -4.13
CA ASP A 63 -1.23 -16.88 -2.70
C ASP A 63 -2.70 -16.93 -2.30
N PHE A 64 -3.60 -16.42 -3.14
CA PHE A 64 -5.04 -16.54 -2.90
C PHE A 64 -5.50 -18.00 -2.92
N LEU A 65 -5.04 -18.80 -3.89
CA LEU A 65 -5.41 -20.22 -3.98
C LEU A 65 -4.86 -21.04 -2.81
N ARG A 66 -3.62 -20.77 -2.39
CA ARG A 66 -3.02 -21.34 -1.19
C ARG A 66 -3.84 -21.01 0.04
N TRP A 67 -4.25 -19.75 0.18
CA TRP A 67 -5.09 -19.32 1.28
C TRP A 67 -6.46 -20.00 1.25
N TRP A 68 -7.15 -20.03 0.11
CA TRP A 68 -8.50 -20.56 0.01
C TRP A 68 -8.55 -22.08 0.26
N PHE A 69 -7.56 -22.82 -0.23
CA PHE A 69 -7.45 -24.28 -0.10
C PHE A 69 -6.51 -24.75 1.00
N ASP A 70 -6.08 -23.85 1.88
CA ASP A 70 -5.16 -24.17 2.98
C ASP A 70 -5.66 -25.35 3.83
N GLY A 71 -4.80 -26.36 3.97
CA GLY A 71 -5.09 -27.62 4.66
C GLY A 71 -5.86 -28.68 3.85
N LEU A 72 -6.18 -28.43 2.58
CA LEU A 72 -6.96 -29.35 1.73
C LEU A 72 -6.12 -29.95 0.58
N CYS A 73 -6.47 -31.18 0.20
CA CYS A 73 -5.83 -31.93 -0.88
C CYS A 73 -6.82 -32.20 -2.02
N GLY A 74 -6.42 -31.89 -3.26
CA GLY A 74 -7.21 -32.18 -4.46
C GLY A 74 -6.75 -31.36 -5.66
N TYR A 75 -7.52 -31.41 -6.74
CA TYR A 75 -7.23 -30.67 -7.97
C TYR A 75 -7.99 -29.34 -8.03
N VAL A 76 -7.28 -28.26 -8.31
CA VAL A 76 -7.80 -26.94 -8.62
C VAL A 76 -7.87 -26.79 -10.14
N GLU A 77 -9.05 -26.50 -10.67
CA GLU A 77 -9.23 -26.18 -12.09
C GLU A 77 -8.89 -24.71 -12.35
N ILE A 78 -8.09 -24.43 -13.38
CA ILE A 78 -7.79 -23.08 -13.87
C ILE A 78 -8.31 -22.94 -15.30
N ARG A 79 -9.21 -21.97 -15.49
CA ARG A 79 -9.96 -21.79 -16.73
C ARG A 79 -9.90 -20.34 -17.22
N PRO A 80 -9.09 -20.05 -18.24
CA PRO A 80 -9.20 -18.80 -18.98
C PRO A 80 -10.45 -18.81 -19.87
N ILE A 81 -11.12 -17.66 -19.99
CA ILE A 81 -12.31 -17.47 -20.82
C ILE A 81 -12.16 -16.15 -21.57
N ALA A 82 -12.31 -16.16 -22.89
CA ALA A 82 -12.28 -14.95 -23.70
C ALA A 82 -13.31 -13.92 -23.18
N ASN A 83 -12.87 -12.68 -22.98
CA ASN A 83 -13.72 -11.64 -22.41
C ASN A 83 -14.86 -11.24 -23.36
N ARG A 84 -14.69 -11.46 -24.67
CA ARG A 84 -15.70 -11.20 -25.70
C ARG A 84 -16.07 -12.47 -26.45
N ARG A 85 -17.38 -12.69 -26.67
CA ARG A 85 -17.90 -13.88 -27.36
C ARG A 85 -17.46 -13.98 -28.84
N ASN A 86 -17.12 -12.85 -29.46
CA ASN A 86 -16.71 -12.78 -30.87
C ASN A 86 -15.18 -12.84 -31.09
N ASP A 87 -14.36 -12.85 -30.03
CA ASP A 87 -12.89 -12.99 -30.13
C ASP A 87 -12.50 -14.46 -30.29
N LYS A 88 -12.57 -14.95 -31.53
CA LYS A 88 -12.32 -16.36 -31.88
C LYS A 88 -10.89 -16.80 -31.54
N ASP A 89 -9.91 -15.93 -31.72
CA ASP A 89 -8.49 -16.24 -31.47
C ASP A 89 -8.24 -16.42 -29.97
N ALA A 90 -8.76 -15.50 -29.14
CA ALA A 90 -8.69 -15.63 -27.69
C ALA A 90 -9.46 -16.86 -27.19
N ALA A 91 -10.65 -17.14 -27.75
CA ALA A 91 -11.46 -18.28 -27.36
C ALA A 91 -10.77 -19.63 -27.63
N VAL A 92 -10.17 -19.80 -28.80
CA VAL A 92 -9.42 -21.03 -29.16
C VAL A 92 -8.22 -21.22 -28.24
N LYS A 93 -7.47 -20.14 -27.98
CA LYS A 93 -6.28 -20.21 -27.12
C LYS A 93 -6.65 -20.47 -25.66
N ALA A 94 -7.71 -19.83 -25.16
CA ALA A 94 -8.26 -20.06 -23.83
C ALA A 94 -8.72 -21.51 -23.63
N ALA A 95 -9.43 -22.09 -24.61
CA ALA A 95 -9.87 -23.48 -24.56
C ALA A 95 -8.67 -24.45 -24.47
N ARG A 96 -7.58 -24.17 -25.20
CA ARG A 96 -6.34 -24.98 -25.16
C ARG A 96 -5.53 -24.80 -23.88
N ALA A 97 -5.70 -23.67 -23.21
CA ALA A 97 -4.97 -23.33 -22.00
C ALA A 97 -5.60 -23.91 -20.73
N ARG A 98 -6.88 -24.32 -20.72
CA ARG A 98 -7.52 -24.93 -19.53
C ARG A 98 -6.68 -26.08 -18.91
N ARG A 99 -6.38 -26.02 -17.61
CA ARG A 99 -5.56 -27.02 -16.89
C ARG A 99 -6.03 -27.22 -15.45
N SER A 100 -5.60 -28.32 -14.83
CA SER A 100 -5.75 -28.57 -13.40
C SER A 100 -4.39 -28.67 -12.73
N PHE A 101 -4.32 -28.24 -11.48
CA PHE A 101 -3.12 -28.29 -10.65
C PHE A 101 -3.47 -28.89 -9.30
N THR A 102 -2.58 -29.69 -8.73
CA THR A 102 -2.77 -30.21 -7.37
C THR A 102 -2.51 -29.09 -6.36
N THR A 103 -3.14 -29.12 -5.19
CA THR A 103 -2.84 -28.14 -4.12
C THR A 103 -1.39 -28.25 -3.61
N LYS A 104 -0.71 -29.38 -3.83
CA LYS A 104 0.72 -29.59 -3.52
C LYS A 104 1.66 -28.93 -4.55
N GLU A 105 1.20 -28.72 -5.77
CA GLU A 105 2.01 -28.20 -6.89
C GLU A 105 1.59 -26.79 -7.32
N LEU A 106 0.97 -26.01 -6.43
CA LEU A 106 0.55 -24.63 -6.74
C LEU A 106 1.73 -23.72 -7.14
N ASP A 107 2.98 -24.06 -6.83
CA ASP A 107 4.14 -23.31 -7.35
C ASP A 107 4.31 -23.47 -8.86
N GLN A 108 3.95 -24.62 -9.44
CA GLN A 108 3.99 -24.84 -10.90
C GLN A 108 2.93 -23.97 -11.62
N LEU A 109 1.86 -23.61 -10.91
CA LEU A 109 0.82 -22.72 -11.42
C LEU A 109 1.35 -21.30 -11.68
N ARG A 110 2.33 -20.83 -10.90
CA ARG A 110 2.91 -19.48 -11.01
C ARG A 110 3.48 -19.23 -12.40
N ASP A 111 4.27 -20.15 -12.93
CA ASP A 111 4.88 -20.04 -14.26
C ASP A 111 3.86 -20.20 -15.39
N TYR A 112 2.83 -21.00 -15.16
CA TYR A 112 1.72 -21.14 -16.09
C TYR A 112 0.91 -19.84 -16.21
N LEU A 113 0.54 -19.23 -15.08
CA LEU A 113 -0.18 -17.95 -15.04
C LEU A 113 0.69 -16.80 -15.57
N SER A 114 1.99 -16.76 -15.23
CA SER A 114 2.91 -15.73 -15.72
C SER A 114 2.99 -15.71 -17.25
N ARG A 115 3.10 -16.89 -17.88
CA ARG A 115 3.04 -17.02 -19.34
C ARG A 115 1.69 -16.61 -19.90
N GLY A 116 0.61 -16.99 -19.24
CA GLY A 116 -0.75 -16.63 -19.62
C GLY A 116 -1.03 -15.12 -19.56
N TYR A 117 -0.60 -14.44 -18.49
CA TYR A 117 -0.80 -13.01 -18.28
C TYR A 117 0.06 -12.15 -19.20
N ARG A 118 1.19 -12.68 -19.68
CA ARG A 118 2.09 -11.98 -20.62
C ARG A 118 1.81 -12.33 -22.09
N ASP A 119 0.90 -13.25 -22.34
CA ASP A 119 0.60 -13.68 -23.70
C ASP A 119 -0.37 -12.70 -24.39
N PRO A 120 0.02 -12.09 -25.53
CA PRO A 120 -0.75 -11.00 -26.16
C PRO A 120 -2.17 -11.38 -26.64
N THR A 121 -2.49 -12.67 -26.72
CA THR A 121 -3.84 -13.16 -27.02
C THR A 121 -4.61 -13.50 -25.74
N MET A 122 -3.94 -14.12 -24.77
CA MET A 122 -4.55 -14.54 -23.50
C MET A 122 -4.85 -13.38 -22.54
N VAL A 123 -4.20 -12.22 -22.70
CA VAL A 123 -4.52 -11.00 -21.94
C VAL A 123 -5.95 -10.49 -22.18
N ARG A 124 -6.61 -10.93 -23.26
CA ARG A 124 -8.02 -10.64 -23.57
C ARG A 124 -8.97 -11.68 -22.98
N CYS A 125 -8.45 -12.57 -22.13
CA CYS A 125 -9.23 -13.56 -21.40
C CYS A 125 -9.30 -13.18 -19.92
N GLY A 126 -10.46 -13.37 -19.31
CA GLY A 126 -10.61 -13.41 -17.86
C GLY A 126 -10.15 -14.77 -17.35
N TRP A 127 -9.47 -14.80 -16.21
CA TRP A 127 -8.98 -16.04 -15.62
C TRP A 127 -9.81 -16.41 -14.41
N TYR A 128 -10.19 -17.69 -14.36
CA TYR A 128 -11.08 -18.23 -13.35
C TYR A 128 -10.46 -19.48 -12.72
N PHE A 129 -10.83 -19.76 -11.48
CA PHE A 129 -10.47 -20.99 -10.77
C PHE A 129 -11.74 -21.71 -10.28
N GLY A 130 -11.70 -23.04 -10.20
CA GLY A 130 -12.74 -23.84 -9.56
C GLY A 130 -12.73 -23.58 -8.05
N VAL A 131 -13.87 -23.16 -7.50
CA VAL A 131 -13.96 -22.69 -6.11
C VAL A 131 -13.93 -23.82 -5.07
N CYS A 132 -14.18 -25.07 -5.50
CA CYS A 132 -14.03 -26.28 -4.70
C CYS A 132 -13.04 -27.23 -5.35
N LEU A 133 -12.42 -28.12 -4.55
CA LEU A 133 -11.42 -29.08 -5.04
C LEU A 133 -12.08 -30.29 -5.69
N ARG A 134 -11.36 -30.86 -6.67
CA ARG A 134 -11.82 -32.03 -7.43
C ARG A 134 -10.99 -33.29 -7.17
N ASP A 135 -11.60 -34.47 -7.34
CA ASP A 135 -10.91 -35.77 -7.25
C ASP A 135 -9.96 -36.01 -8.43
N LYS A 136 -10.30 -35.47 -9.60
CA LYS A 136 -9.62 -35.71 -10.87
C LYS A 136 -9.27 -34.40 -11.59
N PRO A 137 -8.18 -34.38 -12.37
CA PRO A 137 -7.85 -33.24 -13.22
C PRO A 137 -8.77 -33.16 -14.44
N VAL A 138 -8.87 -31.98 -15.06
CA VAL A 138 -9.55 -31.81 -16.34
C VAL A 138 -8.94 -32.72 -17.41
N LYS A 139 -9.79 -33.39 -18.19
CA LYS A 139 -9.38 -34.32 -19.24
C LYS A 139 -9.55 -33.70 -20.62
N LYS A 140 -8.73 -34.17 -21.55
CA LYS A 140 -8.85 -33.87 -22.98
C LYS A 140 -9.69 -34.99 -23.62
N THR A 141 -10.74 -34.66 -24.36
CA THR A 141 -11.52 -35.63 -25.14
C THR A 141 -10.71 -36.19 -26.30
N GLU A 142 -11.17 -37.28 -26.91
CA GLU A 142 -10.56 -37.89 -28.11
C GLU A 142 -10.44 -36.88 -29.28
N ASP A 143 -11.38 -35.93 -29.38
CA ASP A 143 -11.35 -34.82 -30.34
C ASP A 143 -10.37 -33.68 -29.98
N GLY A 144 -9.69 -33.80 -28.84
CA GLY A 144 -8.69 -32.86 -28.39
C GLY A 144 -9.21 -31.64 -27.60
N GLU A 145 -10.47 -31.65 -27.16
CA GLU A 145 -11.09 -30.56 -26.39
C GLU A 145 -10.96 -30.77 -24.87
N TRP A 146 -10.67 -29.70 -24.12
CA TRP A 146 -10.54 -29.77 -22.66
C TRP A 146 -11.91 -29.66 -21.97
N VAL A 147 -12.39 -30.76 -21.39
CA VAL A 147 -13.68 -30.82 -20.67
C VAL A 147 -13.46 -30.52 -19.18
N GLY A 148 -14.41 -29.78 -18.60
CA GLY A 148 -14.35 -29.36 -17.20
C GLY A 148 -14.76 -30.43 -16.23
N GLY A 149 -14.40 -30.25 -14.97
CA GLY A 149 -14.95 -31.09 -13.91
C GLY A 149 -16.43 -30.80 -13.70
N ARG A 150 -17.22 -31.85 -13.50
CA ARG A 150 -18.65 -31.84 -13.18
C ARG A 150 -18.84 -31.60 -11.68
N ALA A 151 -20.09 -31.45 -11.24
CA ALA A 151 -20.43 -31.38 -9.81
C ALA A 151 -20.06 -32.66 -9.06
N GLU A 152 -20.14 -33.81 -9.75
CA GLU A 152 -19.76 -35.13 -9.24
C GLU A 152 -18.27 -35.24 -8.91
N ASP A 153 -17.42 -34.43 -9.54
CA ASP A 153 -15.98 -34.49 -9.34
C ASP A 153 -15.53 -33.69 -8.08
N VAL A 154 -16.44 -32.97 -7.40
CA VAL A 154 -16.10 -32.12 -6.24
C VAL A 154 -15.94 -32.97 -4.98
N VAL A 155 -14.76 -32.87 -4.33
CA VAL A 155 -14.41 -33.66 -3.13
C VAL A 155 -14.23 -32.86 -1.86
N ALA A 156 -13.93 -31.57 -1.96
CA ALA A 156 -13.77 -30.72 -0.79
C ALA A 156 -14.24 -29.29 -1.05
N CYS A 157 -15.13 -28.82 -0.19
CA CYS A 157 -15.66 -27.47 -0.22
C CYS A 157 -15.06 -26.66 0.94
N PRO A 158 -14.13 -25.71 0.67
CA PRO A 158 -13.45 -24.93 1.70
C PRO A 158 -14.33 -23.89 2.41
N GLY A 159 -15.51 -23.58 1.87
CA GLY A 159 -16.35 -22.48 2.34
C GLY A 159 -17.54 -22.21 1.41
N VAL A 160 -18.17 -21.05 1.58
CA VAL A 160 -19.23 -20.53 0.71
C VAL A 160 -18.85 -19.16 0.13
N TRP A 161 -19.48 -18.78 -0.97
CA TRP A 161 -19.15 -17.57 -1.72
C TRP A 161 -20.40 -16.98 -2.40
N ALA A 162 -20.31 -15.71 -2.79
CA ALA A 162 -21.32 -15.03 -3.61
C ALA A 162 -20.66 -14.03 -4.56
N ASP A 163 -21.36 -13.71 -5.66
CA ASP A 163 -20.94 -12.74 -6.69
C ASP A 163 -21.92 -11.56 -6.70
N ILE A 164 -21.52 -10.42 -6.12
CA ILE A 164 -22.32 -9.20 -6.16
C ILE A 164 -21.96 -8.53 -7.48
N ASP A 165 -22.84 -8.60 -8.48
CA ASP A 165 -22.63 -8.02 -9.80
C ASP A 165 -23.11 -6.55 -9.85
N ASP A 166 -22.44 -5.74 -10.69
CA ASP A 166 -22.82 -4.36 -11.03
C ASP A 166 -22.82 -4.25 -12.56
N HIS A 167 -24.02 -4.34 -13.16
CA HIS A 167 -24.22 -4.30 -14.61
C HIS A 167 -24.40 -2.88 -15.17
N GLY A 168 -24.54 -1.88 -14.30
CA GLY A 168 -24.73 -0.47 -14.62
C GLY A 168 -26.17 -0.08 -15.00
N ASP A 169 -27.17 -0.84 -14.55
CA ASP A 169 -28.61 -0.51 -14.72
C ASP A 169 -29.27 -0.03 -13.40
N ASP A 170 -30.42 0.65 -13.50
CA ASP A 170 -31.15 1.20 -12.33
C ASP A 170 -31.57 0.12 -11.31
N GLY A 171 -31.60 -1.16 -11.70
CA GLY A 171 -31.87 -2.29 -10.82
C GLY A 171 -30.67 -2.75 -9.99
N ASP A 172 -29.45 -2.34 -10.36
CA ASP A 172 -28.23 -2.67 -9.61
C ASP A 172 -28.09 -1.90 -8.31
N ASP A 173 -28.57 -0.65 -8.26
CA ASP A 173 -28.48 0.18 -7.06
C ASP A 173 -29.23 -0.44 -5.87
N GLU A 174 -30.43 -0.97 -6.11
CA GLU A 174 -31.24 -1.60 -5.07
C GLU A 174 -30.66 -2.95 -4.64
N ARG A 175 -30.18 -3.78 -5.59
CA ARG A 175 -29.49 -5.05 -5.30
C ARG A 175 -28.23 -4.85 -4.47
N ILE A 176 -27.41 -3.86 -4.83
CA ILE A 176 -26.16 -3.55 -4.13
C ILE A 176 -26.46 -2.99 -2.74
N ALA A 177 -27.45 -2.12 -2.60
CA ALA A 177 -27.88 -1.62 -1.31
C ALA A 177 -28.42 -2.74 -0.39
N GLN A 178 -29.14 -3.73 -0.94
CA GLN A 178 -29.53 -4.92 -0.19
C GLN A 178 -28.30 -5.71 0.27
N ALA A 179 -27.37 -6.01 -0.64
CA ALA A 179 -26.15 -6.73 -0.32
C ALA A 179 -25.35 -6.04 0.79
N GLU A 180 -25.26 -4.71 0.78
CA GLU A 180 -24.59 -3.92 1.82
C GLU A 180 -25.28 -4.04 3.18
N ARG A 181 -26.61 -3.89 3.25
CA ARG A 181 -27.37 -4.08 4.49
C ARG A 181 -27.19 -5.49 5.05
N ALA A 182 -27.21 -6.50 4.18
CA ALA A 182 -27.02 -7.89 4.58
C ALA A 182 -25.60 -8.18 5.10
N LEU A 183 -24.56 -7.65 4.45
CA LEU A 183 -23.17 -7.79 4.91
C LEU A 183 -22.94 -7.08 6.26
N ILE A 184 -23.58 -5.92 6.49
CA ILE A 184 -23.54 -5.23 7.78
C ILE A 184 -24.20 -6.09 8.85
N GLY A 185 -25.42 -6.60 8.60
CA GLY A 185 -26.14 -7.46 9.54
C GLY A 185 -25.35 -8.73 9.90
N LEU A 186 -24.72 -9.37 8.91
CA LEU A 186 -23.83 -10.51 9.16
C LEU A 186 -22.61 -10.12 10.00
N GLY A 187 -22.01 -8.96 9.73
CA GLY A 187 -20.90 -8.42 10.50
C GLY A 187 -21.24 -8.10 11.97
N GLU A 188 -22.44 -7.57 12.24
CA GLU A 188 -22.94 -7.32 13.61
C GLU A 188 -23.07 -8.62 14.42
N LEU A 189 -23.40 -9.73 13.76
CA LEU A 189 -23.42 -11.07 14.34
C LEU A 189 -22.02 -11.74 14.41
N GLY A 190 -20.96 -11.06 13.96
CA GLY A 190 -19.58 -11.56 13.95
C GLY A 190 -19.19 -12.38 12.71
N PHE A 191 -20.05 -12.43 11.69
CA PHE A 191 -19.84 -13.15 10.43
C PHE A 191 -19.38 -12.22 9.32
N PHE A 192 -18.10 -11.89 9.35
CA PHE A 192 -17.44 -11.10 8.32
C PHE A 192 -16.95 -11.98 7.15
N PRO A 193 -16.97 -11.50 5.89
CA PRO A 193 -16.30 -12.21 4.81
C PRO A 193 -14.82 -12.49 5.15
N SER A 194 -14.40 -13.74 4.99
CA SER A 194 -13.00 -14.16 5.13
C SER A 194 -12.11 -13.56 4.05
N ALA A 195 -12.67 -13.35 2.86
CA ALA A 195 -12.06 -12.52 1.83
C ALA A 195 -13.10 -11.77 0.99
N VAL A 196 -12.68 -10.62 0.49
CA VAL A 196 -13.40 -9.86 -0.54
C VAL A 196 -12.48 -9.66 -1.73
N VAL A 197 -12.98 -9.99 -2.93
CA VAL A 197 -12.25 -9.86 -4.19
C VAL A 197 -13.00 -8.89 -5.09
N GLN A 198 -12.33 -7.82 -5.51
CA GLN A 198 -12.86 -6.87 -6.47
C GLN A 198 -12.85 -7.52 -7.85
N SER A 199 -14.03 -7.86 -8.37
CA SER A 199 -14.15 -8.71 -9.57
C SER A 199 -14.11 -7.92 -10.88
N GLY A 200 -14.37 -6.60 -10.86
CA GLY A 200 -14.35 -5.71 -12.03
C GLY A 200 -14.28 -4.20 -11.71
N GLY A 201 -14.47 -3.35 -12.74
CA GLY A 201 -14.32 -1.89 -12.68
C GLY A 201 -15.51 -1.08 -12.13
N GLY A 202 -16.41 -1.72 -11.37
CA GLY A 202 -17.60 -1.11 -10.75
C GLY A 202 -17.70 -1.46 -9.26
N ARG A 203 -18.90 -1.49 -8.67
CA ARG A 203 -19.15 -1.98 -7.30
C ARG A 203 -19.17 -3.51 -7.18
N GLY A 204 -19.01 -4.21 -8.30
CA GLY A 204 -19.06 -5.67 -8.33
C GLY A 204 -17.90 -6.36 -7.60
N ARG A 205 -18.22 -7.30 -6.70
CA ARG A 205 -17.25 -7.98 -5.82
C ARG A 205 -17.68 -9.40 -5.49
N HIS A 206 -16.70 -10.28 -5.35
CA HIS A 206 -16.92 -11.60 -4.77
C HIS A 206 -16.65 -11.56 -3.27
N VAL A 207 -17.50 -12.24 -2.50
CA VAL A 207 -17.29 -12.46 -1.07
C VAL A 207 -17.10 -13.94 -0.80
N TYR A 208 -16.19 -14.27 0.12
CA TYR A 208 -15.82 -15.63 0.48
C TYR A 208 -15.86 -15.80 2.00
N TYR A 209 -16.51 -16.86 2.47
CA TYR A 209 -16.55 -17.25 3.88
C TYR A 209 -15.94 -18.64 4.02
N ARG A 210 -14.77 -18.73 4.66
CA ARG A 210 -14.03 -19.97 4.89
C ARG A 210 -14.64 -20.74 6.06
N PHE A 211 -14.68 -22.06 5.92
CA PHE A 211 -15.05 -22.93 7.01
C PHE A 211 -13.85 -23.35 7.85
N LYS A 212 -14.10 -23.71 9.11
CA LYS A 212 -13.09 -24.31 10.00
C LYS A 212 -12.65 -25.69 9.49
N ARG A 213 -13.57 -26.44 8.87
CA ARG A 213 -13.34 -27.73 8.20
C ARG A 213 -14.15 -27.76 6.90
N SER A 214 -13.69 -28.51 5.90
CA SER A 214 -14.44 -28.64 4.65
C SER A 214 -15.82 -29.26 4.91
N ALA A 215 -16.84 -28.75 4.21
CA ALA A 215 -18.20 -29.28 4.26
C ALA A 215 -18.53 -30.11 3.01
N ASP A 216 -19.59 -30.91 3.08
CA ASP A 216 -20.08 -31.67 1.94
C ASP A 216 -20.77 -30.75 0.90
N VAL A 217 -20.90 -31.26 -0.33
CA VAL A 217 -21.46 -30.55 -1.48
C VAL A 217 -22.90 -30.09 -1.23
N ALA A 218 -23.73 -30.89 -0.56
CA ALA A 218 -25.14 -30.56 -0.33
C ALA A 218 -25.27 -29.41 0.68
N THR A 219 -24.48 -29.44 1.76
CA THR A 219 -24.40 -28.36 2.74
C THR A 219 -23.92 -27.06 2.11
N VAL A 220 -22.83 -27.08 1.33
CA VAL A 220 -22.30 -25.86 0.68
C VAL A 220 -23.27 -25.29 -0.33
N ARG A 221 -23.88 -26.13 -1.17
CA ARG A 221 -24.88 -25.69 -2.15
C ARG A 221 -26.06 -25.00 -1.46
N ARG A 222 -26.55 -25.57 -0.36
CA ARG A 222 -27.66 -25.00 0.43
C ARG A 222 -27.30 -23.64 1.02
N ILE A 223 -26.16 -23.54 1.70
CA ILE A 223 -25.73 -22.29 2.36
C ILE A 223 -25.39 -21.22 1.30
N ALA A 224 -24.70 -21.58 0.21
CA ALA A 224 -24.38 -20.66 -0.87
C ALA A 224 -25.63 -20.14 -1.59
N ALA A 225 -26.68 -20.97 -1.73
CA ALA A 225 -27.96 -20.53 -2.29
C ALA A 225 -28.65 -19.50 -1.39
N LYS A 226 -28.72 -19.76 -0.08
CA LYS A 226 -29.26 -18.80 0.90
C LYS A 226 -28.45 -17.49 0.92
N LEU A 227 -27.12 -17.60 0.89
CA LEU A 227 -26.23 -16.44 0.83
C LEU A 227 -26.44 -15.63 -0.46
N ALA A 228 -26.65 -16.30 -1.60
CA ALA A 228 -26.90 -15.63 -2.86
C ALA A 228 -28.22 -14.84 -2.84
N VAL A 229 -29.30 -15.42 -2.31
CA VAL A 229 -30.60 -14.74 -2.15
C VAL A 229 -30.47 -13.54 -1.19
N LEU A 230 -29.83 -13.75 -0.04
CA LEU A 230 -29.61 -12.68 0.95
C LEU A 230 -28.87 -11.49 0.34
N LEU A 231 -27.83 -11.75 -0.47
CA LEU A 231 -27.00 -10.72 -1.09
C LEU A 231 -27.51 -10.23 -2.44
N GLY A 232 -28.64 -10.72 -2.96
CA GLY A 232 -29.13 -10.35 -4.28
C GLY A 232 -28.19 -10.75 -5.44
N SER A 233 -27.44 -11.83 -5.25
CA SER A 233 -26.45 -12.39 -6.19
C SER A 233 -27.09 -13.39 -7.18
N ASP A 234 -26.45 -13.67 -8.32
CA ASP A 234 -26.85 -14.73 -9.26
C ASP A 234 -26.84 -16.10 -8.57
N ALA A 235 -28.01 -16.74 -8.42
CA ALA A 235 -28.12 -18.03 -7.73
C ALA A 235 -27.33 -19.15 -8.43
N SER A 236 -26.99 -18.99 -9.72
CA SER A 236 -26.14 -19.93 -10.45
C SER A 236 -24.68 -19.95 -9.96
N VAL A 237 -24.30 -19.01 -9.09
CA VAL A 237 -23.00 -18.97 -8.40
C VAL A 237 -22.95 -19.97 -7.24
N ALA A 238 -24.09 -20.37 -6.68
CA ALA A 238 -24.18 -21.30 -5.55
C ALA A 238 -23.82 -22.76 -5.88
N GLU A 239 -23.59 -23.10 -7.15
CA GLU A 239 -23.21 -24.45 -7.56
C GLU A 239 -21.76 -24.78 -7.13
N PRO A 240 -21.49 -25.85 -6.37
CA PRO A 240 -20.14 -26.15 -5.90
C PRO A 240 -19.07 -26.38 -7.00
N ALA A 241 -19.48 -26.78 -8.20
CA ALA A 241 -18.59 -26.85 -9.37
C ALA A 241 -18.25 -25.48 -9.99
N ARG A 242 -18.69 -24.37 -9.40
CA ARG A 242 -18.56 -23.03 -9.97
C ARG A 242 -17.11 -22.60 -10.11
N ILE A 243 -16.87 -21.77 -11.12
CA ILE A 243 -15.61 -21.07 -11.30
C ILE A 243 -15.79 -19.59 -10.95
N MET A 244 -14.84 -19.06 -10.18
CA MET A 244 -14.79 -17.66 -9.77
C MET A 244 -13.55 -16.98 -10.35
N ARG A 245 -13.60 -15.66 -10.55
CA ARG A 245 -12.43 -14.92 -11.09
C ARG A 245 -11.26 -15.03 -10.13
N LEU A 246 -10.08 -15.25 -10.70
CA LEU A 246 -8.84 -15.44 -9.95
C LEU A 246 -8.20 -14.08 -9.63
N PRO A 247 -7.97 -13.74 -8.34
CA PRO A 247 -7.22 -12.55 -7.97
C PRO A 247 -5.83 -12.51 -8.61
N GLY A 248 -5.36 -11.32 -8.95
CA GLY A 248 -4.13 -11.10 -9.73
C GLY A 248 -4.33 -11.17 -11.25
N SER A 249 -5.43 -11.72 -11.74
CA SER A 249 -5.76 -11.70 -13.18
C SER A 249 -6.31 -10.35 -13.64
N MET A 250 -6.40 -10.12 -14.95
CA MET A 250 -6.94 -8.89 -15.53
C MET A 250 -8.39 -9.09 -16.01
N HIS A 251 -9.24 -8.11 -15.73
CA HIS A 251 -10.59 -7.97 -16.26
C HIS A 251 -10.65 -6.86 -17.31
N THR A 252 -11.23 -7.16 -18.47
CA THR A 252 -11.34 -6.19 -19.58
C THR A 252 -12.75 -6.07 -20.18
N LYS A 253 -13.79 -6.64 -19.54
CA LYS A 253 -15.17 -6.60 -20.09
C LYS A 253 -15.88 -5.26 -19.89
N SER A 254 -15.48 -4.47 -18.90
CA SER A 254 -16.11 -3.18 -18.56
C SER A 254 -15.61 -2.00 -19.41
N GLY A 255 -14.89 -2.25 -20.51
CA GLY A 255 -14.28 -1.19 -21.32
C GLY A 255 -13.08 -0.50 -20.66
N GLN A 256 -12.65 -1.00 -19.50
CA GLN A 256 -11.42 -0.60 -18.80
C GLN A 256 -10.62 -1.85 -18.43
N ILE A 257 -9.30 -1.69 -18.35
CA ILE A 257 -8.39 -2.74 -17.87
C ILE A 257 -8.32 -2.61 -16.34
N VAL A 258 -8.84 -3.61 -15.63
CA VAL A 258 -8.88 -3.61 -14.16
C VAL A 258 -8.27 -4.90 -13.66
N GLN A 259 -7.31 -4.82 -12.73
CA GLN A 259 -6.80 -6.01 -12.07
C GLN A 259 -7.83 -6.53 -11.07
N VAL A 260 -8.10 -7.83 -11.09
CA VAL A 260 -8.94 -8.49 -10.08
C VAL A 260 -8.15 -8.48 -8.77
N ALA A 261 -8.54 -7.64 -7.83
CA ALA A 261 -7.77 -7.37 -6.62
C ALA A 261 -8.33 -8.14 -5.41
N TRP A 262 -7.45 -8.74 -4.62
CA TRP A 262 -7.81 -9.25 -3.30
C TRP A 262 -7.78 -8.08 -2.31
N VAL A 263 -8.95 -7.47 -2.06
CA VAL A 263 -9.05 -6.19 -1.34
C VAL A 263 -9.17 -6.36 0.17
N GLU A 264 -9.71 -7.49 0.63
CA GLU A 264 -9.83 -7.79 2.05
C GLU A 264 -9.48 -9.24 2.34
N ARG A 265 -8.71 -9.46 3.40
CA ARG A 265 -8.28 -10.78 3.90
C ARG A 265 -8.41 -10.81 5.42
N ARG A 266 -9.16 -11.77 5.94
CA ARG A 266 -9.32 -12.05 7.36
C ARG A 266 -9.02 -13.51 7.64
N ASP A 267 -7.77 -13.82 7.98
CA ASP A 267 -7.30 -15.22 8.14
C ASP A 267 -7.98 -15.98 9.30
N GLU A 268 -8.31 -15.23 10.36
CA GLU A 268 -8.98 -15.74 11.57
C GLU A 268 -10.50 -15.92 11.38
N ALA A 269 -11.09 -15.34 10.32
CA ALA A 269 -12.51 -15.43 10.05
C ALA A 269 -12.85 -16.79 9.43
N ARG A 270 -12.96 -17.82 10.26
CA ARG A 270 -13.37 -19.18 9.88
C ARG A 270 -14.61 -19.62 10.65
N TYR A 271 -15.58 -20.14 9.94
CA TYR A 271 -16.92 -20.40 10.48
C TYR A 271 -17.28 -21.88 10.50
N GLU A 272 -18.13 -22.29 11.44
CA GLU A 272 -18.82 -23.58 11.32
C GLU A 272 -19.96 -23.41 10.30
N PRO A 273 -20.19 -24.36 9.37
CA PRO A 273 -21.21 -24.24 8.33
C PRO A 273 -22.61 -23.95 8.89
N THR A 274 -22.99 -24.61 9.97
CA THR A 274 -24.29 -24.40 10.63
C THR A 274 -24.41 -23.02 11.25
N ALA A 275 -23.34 -22.49 11.84
CA ALA A 275 -23.35 -21.19 12.50
C ALA A 275 -23.54 -20.04 11.51
N ILE A 276 -22.86 -20.09 10.36
CA ILE A 276 -23.06 -19.08 9.30
C ILE A 276 -24.42 -19.23 8.62
N GLU A 277 -24.93 -20.45 8.47
CA GLU A 277 -26.28 -20.69 7.96
C GLU A 277 -27.35 -20.03 8.85
N THR A 278 -27.24 -20.21 10.17
CA THR A 278 -28.14 -19.54 11.14
C THR A 278 -28.01 -18.02 11.08
N ALA A 279 -26.80 -17.48 10.97
CA ALA A 279 -26.62 -16.03 10.84
C ALA A 279 -27.26 -15.47 9.56
N ILE A 280 -27.17 -16.19 8.44
CA ILE A 280 -27.84 -15.81 7.19
C ILE A 280 -29.36 -15.76 7.38
N GLU A 281 -29.94 -16.77 8.05
CA GLU A 281 -31.38 -16.83 8.34
C GLU A 281 -31.84 -15.70 9.27
N GLU A 282 -31.07 -15.39 10.31
CA GLU A 282 -31.36 -14.30 11.24
C GLU A 282 -31.34 -12.93 10.54
N VAL A 283 -30.33 -12.67 9.71
CA VAL A 283 -30.22 -11.41 8.97
C VAL A 283 -31.30 -11.31 7.90
N ALA A 284 -31.59 -12.40 7.18
CA ALA A 284 -32.68 -12.41 6.20
C ALA A 284 -34.03 -12.08 6.85
N LYS A 285 -34.31 -12.67 8.02
CA LYS A 285 -35.50 -12.36 8.81
C LYS A 285 -35.55 -10.90 9.26
N ALA A 286 -34.42 -10.34 9.72
CA ALA A 286 -34.33 -8.94 10.12
C ALA A 286 -34.56 -7.97 8.96
N LEU A 287 -34.14 -8.34 7.75
CA LEU A 287 -34.29 -7.54 6.53
C LEU A 287 -35.61 -7.82 5.78
N GLY A 288 -36.43 -8.76 6.25
CA GLY A 288 -37.68 -9.14 5.58
C GLY A 288 -37.47 -9.86 4.24
N ILE A 289 -36.34 -10.54 4.07
CA ILE A 289 -35.99 -11.28 2.85
C ILE A 289 -36.45 -12.72 3.01
N ASP A 290 -37.28 -13.19 2.08
CA ASP A 290 -37.67 -14.58 2.00
C ASP A 290 -36.59 -15.41 1.28
N LEU A 291 -35.87 -16.23 2.05
CA LEU A 291 -34.80 -17.10 1.53
C LEU A 291 -35.32 -18.24 0.66
N ASP A 292 -36.62 -18.56 0.72
CA ASP A 292 -37.27 -19.64 -0.02
C ASP A 292 -38.03 -19.12 -1.27
N ALA A 293 -37.98 -17.81 -1.53
CA ALA A 293 -38.66 -17.19 -2.66
C ALA A 293 -38.08 -17.67 -4.02
N PRO A 294 -38.93 -18.09 -4.99
CA PRO A 294 -38.48 -18.41 -6.34
C PRO A 294 -38.02 -17.15 -7.07
N GLU A 295 -36.87 -17.23 -7.77
CA GLU A 295 -36.19 -16.10 -8.42
C GLU A 295 -37.11 -15.17 -9.23
N PRO A 296 -36.95 -13.83 -9.14
CA PRO A 296 -37.39 -12.93 -10.19
C PRO A 296 -36.49 -13.09 -11.42
N THR A 297 -37.07 -13.62 -12.50
CA THR A 297 -36.38 -13.86 -13.77
C THR A 297 -35.88 -12.57 -14.42
N SER A 298 -34.58 -12.28 -14.30
CA SER A 298 -33.91 -11.29 -15.16
C SER A 298 -33.43 -11.95 -16.46
N PRO A 299 -33.57 -11.29 -17.62
CA PRO A 299 -33.37 -11.90 -18.92
C PRO A 299 -31.88 -12.11 -19.23
N SER A 300 -31.31 -13.22 -18.77
CA SER A 300 -29.93 -13.56 -19.10
C SER A 300 -29.78 -13.95 -20.58
N ASN A 301 -28.81 -13.32 -21.24
CA ASN A 301 -28.33 -13.60 -22.59
C ASN A 301 -27.59 -14.95 -22.68
N ARG A 302 -28.24 -16.06 -22.28
CA ARG A 302 -27.79 -17.42 -22.61
C ARG A 302 -28.35 -17.80 -23.98
N GLU A 303 -27.47 -17.96 -24.97
CA GLU A 303 -27.80 -18.81 -26.12
C GLU A 303 -27.96 -20.23 -25.55
N GLU A 304 -29.20 -20.63 -25.33
CA GLU A 304 -29.59 -21.93 -24.78
C GLU A 304 -29.09 -23.07 -25.68
N SER A 305 -27.99 -23.69 -25.27
CA SER A 305 -27.70 -25.07 -25.63
C SER A 305 -28.75 -25.95 -24.96
N MET A 306 -29.74 -26.42 -25.73
CA MET A 306 -30.72 -27.40 -25.27
C MET A 306 -30.05 -28.77 -25.12
N GLY A 307 -29.46 -29.05 -23.95
CA GLY A 307 -28.86 -30.34 -23.60
C GLY A 307 -29.89 -31.42 -23.26
N ASP A 308 -29.49 -32.68 -23.50
CA ASP A 308 -30.03 -33.97 -23.06
C ASP A 308 -31.55 -34.17 -23.09
N TRP A 309 -32.15 -33.85 -24.23
CA TRP A 309 -33.47 -34.37 -24.57
C TRP A 309 -33.35 -35.53 -25.55
N ALA A 310 -34.22 -36.53 -25.41
CA ALA A 310 -34.38 -37.55 -26.43
C ALA A 310 -34.65 -36.91 -27.81
N PRO A 311 -34.08 -37.44 -28.91
CA PRO A 311 -34.36 -36.97 -30.26
C PRO A 311 -35.86 -37.06 -30.54
N VAL A 312 -36.45 -35.96 -31.02
CA VAL A 312 -37.86 -35.98 -31.46
C VAL A 312 -37.95 -36.76 -32.78
N PRO A 313 -38.87 -37.73 -32.93
CA PRO A 313 -39.03 -38.48 -34.18
C PRO A 313 -39.14 -37.55 -35.40
N LEU A 314 -38.44 -37.88 -36.48
CA LEU A 314 -38.33 -36.99 -37.65
C LEU A 314 -39.69 -36.68 -38.29
N ASP A 315 -40.59 -37.67 -38.33
CA ASP A 315 -41.96 -37.47 -38.86
C ASP A 315 -42.75 -36.46 -38.01
N PHE A 316 -42.60 -36.53 -36.69
CA PHE A 316 -43.22 -35.57 -35.77
C PHE A 316 -42.65 -34.16 -35.96
N VAL A 317 -41.33 -34.04 -36.14
CA VAL A 317 -40.69 -32.74 -36.44
C VAL A 317 -41.21 -32.19 -37.77
N LYS A 318 -41.28 -33.03 -38.81
CA LYS A 318 -41.73 -32.67 -40.15
C LYS A 318 -43.17 -32.13 -40.15
N GLU A 319 -44.06 -32.75 -39.38
CA GLU A 319 -45.46 -32.34 -39.28
C GLU A 319 -45.64 -31.12 -38.37
N GLN A 320 -45.06 -31.13 -37.17
CA GLN A 320 -45.39 -30.15 -36.13
C GLN A 320 -44.63 -28.84 -36.23
N LEU A 321 -43.40 -28.84 -36.77
CA LEU A 321 -42.59 -27.63 -36.86
C LEU A 321 -43.23 -26.57 -37.77
N PRO A 322 -43.71 -26.90 -38.99
CA PRO A 322 -44.45 -25.96 -39.82
C PRO A 322 -45.80 -25.54 -39.19
N THR A 323 -46.54 -26.44 -38.55
CA THR A 323 -47.83 -26.12 -37.93
C THR A 323 -47.73 -25.16 -36.75
N ILE A 324 -46.67 -25.29 -35.94
CA ILE A 324 -46.45 -24.46 -34.75
C ILE A 324 -45.76 -23.13 -35.10
N CYS A 325 -44.98 -23.08 -36.19
CA CYS A 325 -44.18 -21.93 -36.56
C CYS A 325 -44.53 -21.43 -37.98
N PRO A 326 -45.28 -20.32 -38.11
CA PRO A 326 -45.66 -19.73 -39.40
C PRO A 326 -44.47 -19.40 -40.31
N ARG A 327 -43.31 -19.11 -39.73
CA ARG A 327 -42.05 -18.90 -40.47
C ARG A 327 -41.58 -20.17 -41.17
N PHE A 328 -41.56 -21.29 -40.46
CA PHE A 328 -41.16 -22.57 -41.02
C PHE A 328 -42.21 -23.11 -42.00
N GLU A 329 -43.50 -22.81 -41.77
CA GLU A 329 -44.55 -23.04 -42.78
C GLU A 329 -44.25 -22.33 -44.10
N ALA A 330 -43.90 -21.03 -44.03
CA ALA A 330 -43.54 -20.26 -45.21
C ALA A 330 -42.28 -20.80 -45.90
N TYR A 331 -41.24 -21.16 -45.13
CA TYR A 331 -39.99 -21.72 -45.67
C TYR A 331 -40.18 -23.07 -46.35
N VAL A 332 -41.04 -23.93 -45.82
CA VAL A 332 -41.36 -25.23 -46.43
C VAL A 332 -42.21 -25.03 -47.69
N ARG A 333 -43.12 -24.05 -47.70
CA ARG A 333 -44.00 -23.77 -48.84
C ARG A 333 -43.28 -23.09 -50.00
N GLU A 334 -42.38 -22.14 -49.72
CA GLU A 334 -41.65 -21.34 -50.71
C GLU A 334 -40.13 -21.33 -50.44
N PRO A 335 -39.41 -22.44 -50.67
CA PRO A 335 -38.01 -22.60 -50.24
C PRO A 335 -37.02 -21.55 -50.76
N ASN A 336 -37.29 -20.96 -51.93
CA ASN A 336 -36.46 -19.93 -52.56
C ASN A 336 -36.51 -18.57 -51.86
N MET A 337 -37.42 -18.37 -50.91
CA MET A 337 -37.44 -17.15 -50.10
C MET A 337 -36.35 -17.13 -49.02
N VAL A 338 -35.72 -18.28 -48.75
CA VAL A 338 -34.78 -18.45 -47.63
C VAL A 338 -33.37 -18.02 -48.04
N SER A 339 -32.82 -16.99 -47.40
CA SER A 339 -31.42 -16.60 -47.62
C SER A 339 -30.43 -17.64 -47.04
N GLU A 340 -29.21 -17.72 -47.57
CA GLU A 340 -28.19 -18.67 -47.10
C GLU A 340 -27.91 -18.62 -45.58
N PRO A 341 -27.84 -17.44 -44.92
CA PRO A 341 -27.71 -17.35 -43.46
C PRO A 341 -28.89 -17.95 -42.70
N VAL A 342 -30.11 -17.81 -43.22
CA VAL A 342 -31.33 -18.40 -42.63
C VAL A 342 -31.32 -19.92 -42.82
N TRP A 343 -30.87 -20.38 -43.99
CA TRP A 343 -30.67 -21.79 -44.32
C TRP A 343 -29.78 -22.53 -43.31
N TYR A 344 -28.66 -21.91 -42.94
CA TYR A 344 -27.76 -22.45 -41.91
C TYR A 344 -28.41 -22.50 -40.51
N ARG A 345 -29.26 -21.52 -40.17
CA ARG A 345 -29.99 -21.49 -38.90
C ARG A 345 -31.13 -22.51 -38.86
N MET A 346 -31.77 -22.79 -40.00
CA MET A 346 -32.73 -23.86 -40.15
C MET A 346 -32.10 -25.23 -39.82
N GLY A 347 -30.89 -25.46 -40.33
CA GLY A 347 -30.09 -26.65 -39.98
C GLY A 347 -29.76 -26.75 -38.50
N CYS A 348 -29.48 -25.62 -37.83
CA CYS A 348 -29.27 -25.60 -36.38
C CYS A 348 -30.53 -26.05 -35.61
N VAL A 349 -31.72 -25.56 -36.00
CA VAL A 349 -33.01 -25.90 -35.36
C VAL A 349 -33.36 -27.38 -35.55
N LEU A 350 -33.20 -27.91 -36.76
CA LEU A 350 -33.48 -29.33 -37.03
C LEU A 350 -32.54 -30.26 -36.26
N LYS A 351 -31.24 -29.95 -36.27
CA LYS A 351 -30.23 -30.72 -35.53
C LYS A 351 -30.41 -30.63 -34.01
N ALA A 352 -30.97 -29.52 -33.52
CA ALA A 352 -31.36 -29.35 -32.12
C ALA A 352 -32.60 -30.18 -31.72
N LEU A 353 -33.49 -30.52 -32.67
CA LEU A 353 -34.66 -31.38 -32.44
C LEU A 353 -34.32 -32.86 -32.56
N ASN A 354 -33.55 -33.20 -33.59
CA ASN A 354 -33.05 -34.54 -33.84
C ASN A 354 -31.69 -34.47 -34.58
N PRO A 355 -30.58 -34.95 -33.99
CA PRO A 355 -29.27 -34.95 -34.65
C PRO A 355 -29.22 -35.72 -35.97
N ALA A 356 -30.11 -36.70 -36.19
CA ALA A 356 -30.24 -37.48 -37.42
C ALA A 356 -31.12 -36.81 -38.50
N SER A 357 -31.49 -35.54 -38.34
CA SER A 357 -32.37 -34.80 -39.27
C SER A 357 -31.74 -34.38 -40.60
N SER A 358 -30.57 -34.92 -40.97
CA SER A 358 -29.91 -34.64 -42.27
C SER A 358 -30.85 -34.97 -43.44
N SER A 359 -31.56 -36.10 -43.39
CA SER A 359 -32.53 -36.48 -44.43
C SER A 359 -33.66 -35.47 -44.60
N LEU A 360 -34.23 -34.98 -43.49
CA LEU A 360 -35.29 -33.97 -43.49
C LEU A 360 -34.79 -32.60 -43.97
N PHE A 361 -33.58 -32.21 -43.56
CA PHE A 361 -32.91 -31.00 -44.03
C PHE A 361 -32.69 -31.06 -45.55
N HIS A 362 -32.22 -32.20 -46.07
CA HIS A 362 -32.06 -32.43 -47.50
C HIS A 362 -33.39 -32.40 -48.26
N GLU A 363 -34.44 -33.02 -47.72
CA GLU A 363 -35.79 -32.97 -48.31
C GLU A 363 -36.27 -31.52 -48.47
N TRP A 364 -36.15 -30.69 -47.42
CA TRP A 364 -36.52 -29.27 -47.47
C TRP A 364 -35.55 -28.41 -48.29
N SER A 365 -34.34 -28.92 -48.58
CA SER A 365 -33.32 -28.25 -49.41
C SER A 365 -33.50 -28.42 -50.90
N GLN A 366 -34.15 -29.50 -51.34
CA GLN A 366 -34.17 -29.89 -52.76
C GLN A 366 -34.83 -28.85 -53.66
N ALA A 367 -35.78 -28.09 -53.12
CA ALA A 367 -36.52 -27.06 -53.84
C ALA A 367 -35.83 -25.67 -53.81
N TYR A 368 -34.65 -25.56 -53.20
CA TYR A 368 -33.86 -24.31 -53.14
C TYR A 368 -32.99 -24.11 -54.40
N ASP A 369 -33.23 -23.00 -55.11
CA ASP A 369 -32.50 -22.53 -56.30
C ASP A 369 -31.92 -21.14 -56.02
N ALA A 370 -30.60 -21.07 -55.86
CA ALA A 370 -29.87 -19.83 -55.55
C ALA A 370 -29.45 -19.04 -56.80
N GLY A 371 -30.04 -19.36 -57.97
CA GLY A 371 -29.80 -18.66 -59.24
C GLY A 371 -29.03 -19.51 -60.28
N PRO A 372 -28.73 -18.94 -61.46
CA PRO A 372 -28.19 -19.68 -62.61
C PRO A 372 -26.88 -20.41 -62.24
N GLY A 373 -26.92 -21.74 -62.25
CA GLY A 373 -25.78 -22.61 -61.94
C GLY A 373 -25.63 -23.04 -60.47
N LYS A 374 -26.54 -22.64 -59.57
CA LYS A 374 -26.53 -23.00 -58.15
C LYS A 374 -27.82 -23.69 -57.71
N ARG A 375 -28.15 -24.81 -58.38
CA ARG A 375 -29.18 -25.74 -57.90
C ARG A 375 -28.67 -26.52 -56.70
N TYR A 376 -29.60 -26.99 -55.87
CA TYR A 376 -29.35 -27.89 -54.75
C TYR A 376 -28.26 -28.94 -55.08
N ASN A 377 -27.17 -28.88 -54.32
CA ASN A 377 -26.07 -29.83 -54.37
C ASN A 377 -26.01 -30.59 -53.05
N TRP A 378 -26.25 -31.91 -53.12
CA TRP A 378 -26.28 -32.77 -51.94
C TRP A 378 -25.01 -32.64 -51.08
N SER A 379 -23.82 -32.66 -51.71
CA SER A 379 -22.55 -32.59 -50.97
C SER A 379 -22.34 -31.24 -50.29
N GLU A 380 -22.84 -30.15 -50.88
CA GLU A 380 -22.71 -28.81 -50.32
C GLU A 380 -23.73 -28.60 -49.18
N ALA A 381 -24.96 -29.05 -49.37
CA ALA A 381 -26.00 -29.03 -48.34
C ALA A 381 -25.61 -29.90 -47.13
N GLU A 382 -25.07 -31.09 -47.35
CA GLU A 382 -24.59 -31.99 -46.28
C GLU A 382 -23.40 -31.37 -45.54
N LYS A 383 -22.47 -30.74 -46.25
CA LYS A 383 -21.35 -30.00 -45.62
C LYS A 383 -21.86 -28.85 -44.74
N LYS A 384 -22.89 -28.13 -45.19
CA LYS A 384 -23.56 -27.05 -44.44
C LYS A 384 -24.33 -27.59 -43.22
N PHE A 385 -25.03 -28.71 -43.35
CA PHE A 385 -25.74 -29.37 -42.24
C PHE A 385 -24.78 -29.94 -41.18
N ARG A 386 -23.68 -30.57 -41.62
CA ARG A 386 -22.60 -31.00 -40.71
C ARG A 386 -21.99 -29.83 -39.95
N GLY A 387 -21.80 -28.70 -40.64
CA GLY A 387 -21.31 -27.45 -40.04
C GLY A 387 -22.30 -26.79 -39.07
N ALA A 388 -23.60 -27.02 -39.21
CA ALA A 388 -24.63 -26.47 -38.32
C ALA A 388 -24.53 -27.05 -36.90
N LYS A 389 -24.81 -26.20 -35.89
CA LYS A 389 -24.73 -26.57 -34.47
C LYS A 389 -26.11 -26.99 -33.94
N PRO A 390 -26.23 -28.03 -33.10
CA PRO A 390 -27.50 -28.48 -32.54
C PRO A 390 -28.00 -27.54 -31.43
N VAL A 391 -28.34 -26.30 -31.79
CA VAL A 391 -28.80 -25.27 -30.85
C VAL A 391 -30.17 -24.73 -31.26
N GLY A 392 -31.02 -24.47 -30.29
CA GLY A 392 -32.29 -23.79 -30.53
C GLY A 392 -32.04 -22.36 -30.98
N VAL A 393 -32.47 -22.00 -32.20
CA VAL A 393 -32.35 -20.63 -32.71
C VAL A 393 -33.59 -19.84 -32.28
N ARG A 394 -33.39 -18.69 -31.62
CA ARG A 394 -34.47 -17.84 -31.09
C ARG A 394 -35.19 -17.05 -32.21
N CYS A 395 -36.45 -16.71 -32.00
CA CYS A 395 -37.25 -15.93 -32.95
C CYS A 395 -36.61 -14.57 -33.30
N ALA A 396 -36.00 -13.85 -32.35
CA ALA A 396 -35.31 -12.59 -32.66
C ALA A 396 -34.08 -12.78 -33.57
N THR A 397 -33.39 -13.92 -33.48
CA THR A 397 -32.28 -14.23 -34.38
C THR A 397 -32.78 -14.41 -35.80
N PHE A 398 -33.91 -15.10 -35.99
CA PHE A 398 -34.54 -15.22 -37.31
C PHE A 398 -35.05 -13.87 -37.83
N GLU A 399 -35.69 -13.05 -37.00
CA GLU A 399 -36.12 -11.69 -37.42
C GLU A 399 -34.94 -10.82 -37.84
N SER A 400 -33.81 -10.87 -37.12
CA SER A 400 -32.63 -10.07 -37.47
C SER A 400 -32.00 -10.44 -38.81
N LEU A 401 -32.12 -11.71 -39.21
CA LEU A 401 -31.55 -12.23 -40.45
C LEU A 401 -32.53 -12.12 -41.63
N ASP A 402 -33.83 -12.22 -41.33
CA ASP A 402 -34.90 -12.26 -42.32
C ASP A 402 -36.20 -11.76 -41.67
N PRO A 403 -36.44 -10.45 -41.65
CA PRO A 403 -37.63 -9.88 -41.01
C PRO A 403 -38.91 -10.34 -41.74
N MET A 404 -39.84 -10.96 -41.02
CA MET A 404 -41.10 -11.43 -41.62
C MET A 404 -42.30 -10.92 -40.83
N GLU A 405 -43.21 -10.20 -41.49
CA GLU A 405 -44.38 -9.61 -40.83
C GLU A 405 -45.28 -10.68 -40.16
N ILE A 406 -45.36 -11.88 -40.75
CA ILE A 406 -46.09 -13.02 -40.19
C ILE A 406 -45.57 -13.43 -38.79
N CYS A 407 -44.28 -13.23 -38.51
CA CYS A 407 -43.70 -13.53 -37.21
C CYS A 407 -44.16 -12.54 -36.14
N ARG A 408 -44.31 -11.26 -36.49
CA ARG A 408 -44.77 -10.24 -35.55
C ARG A 408 -46.20 -10.47 -35.06
N ARG A 409 -46.99 -11.25 -35.81
CA ARG A 409 -48.35 -11.68 -35.45
C ARG A 409 -48.41 -13.08 -34.81
N CYS A 410 -47.28 -13.77 -34.68
CA CYS A 410 -47.21 -15.10 -34.08
C CYS A 410 -47.31 -15.02 -32.55
N VAL A 411 -48.17 -15.85 -31.95
CA VAL A 411 -48.40 -15.92 -30.49
C VAL A 411 -47.16 -16.33 -29.68
N HIS A 412 -46.16 -16.88 -30.34
CA HIS A 412 -44.89 -17.32 -29.74
C HIS A 412 -43.76 -16.31 -29.91
N TYR A 413 -43.91 -15.32 -30.79
CA TYR A 413 -42.83 -14.40 -31.17
C TYR A 413 -42.43 -13.46 -30.04
N SER A 414 -43.41 -12.89 -29.32
CA SER A 414 -43.17 -12.03 -28.15
C SER A 414 -42.40 -12.72 -27.01
N LYS A 415 -42.39 -14.05 -26.98
CA LYS A 415 -41.68 -14.85 -25.97
C LYS A 415 -40.19 -15.02 -26.29
N ASN A 416 -39.74 -14.58 -27.47
CA ASN A 416 -38.36 -14.69 -27.97
C ASN A 416 -37.70 -16.08 -27.77
N SER A 417 -38.51 -17.15 -27.83
CA SER A 417 -38.05 -18.53 -27.65
C SER A 417 -37.69 -19.17 -29.00
N SER A 418 -37.23 -20.43 -29.01
CA SER A 418 -36.90 -21.15 -30.25
C SER A 418 -38.10 -21.96 -30.77
N PRO A 419 -38.31 -22.05 -32.09
CA PRO A 419 -39.27 -23.01 -32.67
C PRO A 419 -39.06 -24.45 -32.19
N ALA A 420 -37.80 -24.86 -31.96
CA ALA A 420 -37.47 -26.17 -31.42
C ALA A 420 -38.07 -26.41 -30.02
N THR A 421 -38.13 -25.36 -29.19
CA THR A 421 -38.68 -25.44 -27.82
C THR A 421 -40.17 -25.78 -27.86
N PHE A 422 -40.93 -25.21 -28.81
CA PHE A 422 -42.37 -25.46 -28.91
C PHE A 422 -42.69 -26.84 -29.48
N VAL A 423 -41.91 -27.32 -30.45
CA VAL A 423 -42.03 -28.70 -30.96
C VAL A 423 -41.73 -29.73 -29.86
N ARG A 424 -40.72 -29.49 -29.02
CA ARG A 424 -40.43 -30.34 -27.86
C ARG A 424 -41.53 -30.33 -26.81
N LYS A 425 -42.19 -29.19 -26.58
CA LYS A 425 -43.36 -29.10 -25.68
C LYS A 425 -44.56 -29.87 -26.22
N ALA A 426 -44.83 -29.78 -27.52
CA ALA A 426 -45.87 -30.57 -28.17
C ALA A 426 -45.57 -32.08 -28.07
N TYR A 427 -44.31 -32.47 -28.29
CA TYR A 427 -43.88 -33.86 -28.18
C TYR A 427 -43.96 -34.40 -26.73
N ALA A 428 -43.51 -33.61 -25.75
CA ALA A 428 -43.62 -33.96 -24.34
C ALA A 428 -45.08 -34.11 -23.86
N ALA A 429 -45.97 -33.23 -24.34
CA ALA A 429 -47.40 -33.31 -24.04
C ALA A 429 -48.03 -34.60 -24.61
N GLN A 430 -47.59 -35.05 -25.80
CA GLN A 430 -48.01 -36.33 -26.37
C GLN A 430 -47.51 -37.54 -25.54
N LEU A 431 -46.33 -37.42 -24.92
CA LEU A 431 -45.73 -38.47 -24.09
C LEU A 431 -46.18 -38.46 -22.62
N GLY A 432 -47.02 -37.51 -22.20
CA GLY A 432 -47.54 -37.43 -20.84
C GLY A 432 -46.49 -37.12 -19.76
N LEU A 433 -45.35 -36.51 -20.12
CA LEU A 433 -44.25 -36.24 -19.19
C LEU A 433 -44.53 -34.99 -18.33
N PRO A 434 -44.46 -35.07 -16.98
CA PRO A 434 -44.76 -33.94 -16.11
C PRO A 434 -43.61 -32.92 -16.07
N GLY A 435 -43.94 -31.63 -16.14
CA GLY A 435 -42.99 -30.51 -15.97
C GLY A 435 -42.95 -29.53 -17.14
N ILE A 436 -42.44 -28.31 -16.88
CA ILE A 436 -42.42 -27.16 -17.81
C ILE A 436 -41.68 -27.43 -19.14
N TYR A 437 -40.88 -28.50 -19.17
CA TYR A 437 -40.01 -28.96 -20.27
C TYR A 437 -39.90 -30.50 -20.34
N GLY A 438 -40.92 -31.28 -19.97
CA GLY A 438 -41.08 -32.69 -20.41
C GLY A 438 -39.85 -33.62 -20.49
N ARG A 439 -38.93 -33.59 -19.52
CA ARG A 439 -37.72 -34.44 -19.53
C ARG A 439 -38.04 -35.82 -18.90
N PRO A 440 -37.70 -36.95 -19.54
CA PRO A 440 -37.84 -38.27 -18.90
C PRO A 440 -36.78 -38.48 -17.81
N GLY A 441 -37.17 -39.03 -16.66
CA GLY A 441 -36.27 -39.40 -15.57
C GLY A 441 -35.47 -40.67 -15.91
N GLN A 442 -34.19 -40.73 -15.55
CA GLN A 442 -33.35 -41.93 -15.76
C GLN A 442 -32.91 -42.54 -14.43
N ASP A 443 -33.32 -43.79 -14.23
CA ASP A 443 -32.70 -44.77 -13.32
C ASP A 443 -31.53 -45.45 -14.05
N PHE A 444 -30.42 -45.74 -13.36
CA PHE A 444 -29.38 -46.66 -13.83
C PHE A 444 -28.90 -47.58 -12.70
N THR A 445 -28.74 -48.86 -13.03
CA THR A 445 -28.26 -49.95 -12.15
C THR A 445 -26.82 -50.34 -12.46
N GLU A 446 -26.19 -51.00 -11.49
CA GLU A 446 -24.75 -51.24 -11.29
C GLU A 446 -24.01 -52.15 -12.31
N ALA A 447 -24.60 -52.48 -13.48
CA ALA A 447 -24.12 -53.60 -14.30
C ALA A 447 -23.27 -53.24 -15.54
N ASP A 448 -23.11 -51.97 -15.93
CA ASP A 448 -22.57 -51.61 -17.26
C ASP A 448 -21.14 -51.03 -17.28
N LEU A 449 -20.26 -51.38 -16.33
CA LEU A 449 -18.84 -51.00 -16.38
C LEU A 449 -17.96 -52.16 -16.90
N PRO A 450 -17.24 -52.00 -18.03
CA PRO A 450 -16.13 -52.88 -18.37
C PRO A 450 -14.91 -52.58 -17.49
N LYS A 451 -14.37 -53.62 -16.86
CA LYS A 451 -13.02 -53.66 -16.27
C LYS A 451 -11.97 -54.03 -17.34
N MET A 452 -10.79 -53.43 -17.25
CA MET A 452 -9.43 -53.99 -17.51
C MET A 452 -8.42 -52.84 -17.27
N ASP A 453 -7.57 -52.91 -16.23
CA ASP A 453 -6.21 -53.54 -16.18
C ASP A 453 -5.17 -52.74 -17.00
N GLY A 454 -4.02 -52.26 -16.52
CA GLY A 454 -3.34 -52.29 -15.22
C GLY A 454 -1.94 -51.65 -15.38
N LEU A 455 -1.34 -51.17 -14.27
CA LEU A 455 0.07 -51.21 -13.84
C LEU A 455 0.23 -50.25 -12.62
N PRO A 456 1.16 -50.55 -11.70
CA PRO A 456 0.83 -50.76 -10.28
C PRO A 456 0.93 -49.50 -9.43
N ALA A 457 0.11 -49.49 -8.37
CA ALA A 457 0.26 -48.60 -7.24
C ALA A 457 1.45 -49.08 -6.39
N LEU A 458 2.33 -48.16 -5.99
CA LEU A 458 3.35 -48.41 -4.98
C LEU A 458 2.75 -47.94 -3.66
N ASP A 459 2.37 -48.91 -2.83
CA ASP A 459 1.51 -48.74 -1.66
C ASP A 459 2.27 -49.02 -0.36
N ASN A 460 3.54 -48.63 -0.20
CA ASN A 460 4.27 -48.83 1.06
C ASN A 460 5.66 -48.16 1.11
N GLU A 461 6.01 -47.66 2.30
CA GLU A 461 7.25 -46.92 2.61
C GLU A 461 8.54 -47.78 2.53
N GLU A 462 8.47 -49.12 2.52
CA GLU A 462 9.66 -49.98 2.43
C GLU A 462 10.24 -50.08 0.99
N GLU A 463 9.45 -49.91 -0.07
CA GLU A 463 9.95 -49.92 -1.45
C GLU A 463 10.58 -48.57 -1.86
N ALA A 464 10.28 -47.49 -1.13
CA ALA A 464 10.95 -46.20 -1.27
C ALA A 464 12.36 -46.19 -0.65
N GLU A 465 12.60 -47.01 0.39
CA GLU A 465 13.92 -47.16 1.02
C GLU A 465 14.90 -48.00 0.19
N GLU A 466 14.44 -48.97 -0.59
CA GLU A 466 15.31 -49.68 -1.55
C GLU A 466 15.70 -48.81 -2.75
N ALA A 467 14.82 -47.93 -3.23
CA ALA A 467 15.16 -46.92 -4.24
C ALA A 467 16.18 -45.86 -3.72
N TRP A 468 16.31 -45.72 -2.40
CA TRP A 468 17.28 -44.83 -1.74
C TRP A 468 18.66 -45.47 -1.57
N LYS A 469 18.76 -46.82 -1.63
CA LYS A 469 20.03 -47.56 -1.50
C LYS A 469 20.84 -47.68 -2.79
N ASP A 470 20.26 -47.40 -3.96
CA ASP A 470 20.92 -47.57 -5.26
C ASP A 470 21.63 -46.30 -5.83
N GLY A 471 22.05 -45.38 -4.97
CA GLY A 471 23.28 -44.61 -5.23
C GLY A 471 23.20 -43.35 -6.11
N LEU A 472 22.31 -42.41 -5.83
CA LEU A 472 22.41 -41.03 -6.35
C LEU A 472 22.46 -40.02 -5.19
N LEU A 473 23.70 -39.68 -4.82
CA LEU A 473 24.18 -38.68 -3.83
C LEU A 473 24.39 -39.21 -2.39
N SER A 474 25.58 -39.78 -2.15
CA SER A 474 26.15 -39.90 -0.81
C SER A 474 27.02 -38.68 -0.48
N ASP A 475 26.77 -38.09 0.68
CA ASP A 475 27.70 -37.23 1.40
C ASP A 475 28.92 -38.08 1.84
N GLU A 476 30.08 -37.86 1.21
CA GLU A 476 31.45 -38.05 1.73
C GLU A 476 32.42 -38.37 0.58
N GLN A 477 33.29 -37.40 0.23
CA GLN A 477 34.71 -37.55 -0.14
C GLN A 477 35.20 -36.30 -0.91
N VAL A 478 35.68 -35.28 -0.20
CA VAL A 478 36.84 -34.48 -0.62
C VAL A 478 37.63 -34.08 0.64
N ASP A 479 38.91 -34.43 0.65
CA ASP A 479 39.89 -34.16 1.70
C ASP A 479 40.11 -32.63 1.89
N PRO A 480 40.10 -32.09 3.12
CA PRO A 480 40.34 -30.66 3.37
C PRO A 480 41.77 -30.16 3.16
N ASN A 481 42.73 -30.99 2.72
CA ASN A 481 44.17 -30.66 2.75
C ASN A 481 44.94 -30.82 1.42
N GLU A 482 44.35 -30.54 0.26
CA GLU A 482 45.14 -30.39 -0.97
C GLU A 482 44.87 -29.07 -1.72
N ALA A 483 45.98 -28.36 -1.99
CA ALA A 483 46.16 -27.22 -2.88
C ALA A 483 45.82 -25.80 -2.37
N PHE A 484 46.52 -25.37 -1.32
CA PHE A 484 47.21 -24.08 -1.36
C PHE A 484 48.59 -24.30 -1.99
N GLU A 485 48.95 -23.58 -3.07
CA GLU A 485 50.28 -22.98 -3.26
C GLU A 485 50.35 -22.04 -4.48
N THR A 486 50.62 -20.77 -4.16
CA THR A 486 51.41 -19.73 -4.87
C THR A 486 51.08 -19.28 -6.30
N ALA A 487 50.80 -17.97 -6.44
CA ALA A 487 51.75 -17.04 -7.07
C ALA A 487 51.43 -15.58 -6.70
N ASP A 488 52.49 -14.78 -6.70
CA ASP A 488 52.75 -13.55 -5.96
C ASP A 488 52.01 -12.27 -6.39
N ALA A 489 52.06 -11.32 -5.46
CA ALA A 489 51.67 -9.93 -5.58
C ALA A 489 52.41 -9.14 -6.68
N THR A 490 51.75 -8.13 -7.26
CA THR A 490 52.26 -6.75 -7.30
C THR A 490 51.21 -5.77 -7.82
N SER A 491 51.15 -4.62 -7.14
CA SER A 491 50.36 -3.44 -7.45
C SER A 491 51.05 -2.59 -8.52
N THR A 492 50.29 -2.02 -9.47
CA THR A 492 50.52 -0.64 -9.93
C THR A 492 49.28 -0.07 -10.63
N TYR A 493 48.87 1.12 -10.19
CA TYR A 493 47.88 1.99 -10.84
C TYR A 493 48.39 2.50 -12.19
N ILE A 494 47.59 2.37 -13.26
CA ILE A 494 47.75 3.16 -14.50
C ILE A 494 46.35 3.57 -14.99
N GLU A 495 45.94 4.80 -14.67
CA GLU A 495 44.65 5.41 -15.06
C GLU A 495 44.65 6.01 -16.49
N GLY A 496 45.69 5.80 -17.29
CA GLY A 496 45.83 6.45 -18.61
C GLY A 496 45.66 5.56 -19.84
N GLU A 497 45.88 4.25 -19.74
CA GLU A 497 45.87 3.33 -20.90
C GLU A 497 44.53 2.60 -21.10
N LEU A 498 43.63 2.66 -20.11
CA LEU A 498 42.35 1.94 -20.15
C LEU A 498 41.35 2.56 -21.15
N GLU A 499 41.37 3.88 -21.36
CA GLU A 499 40.43 4.54 -22.28
C GLU A 499 40.72 4.28 -23.77
N GLU A 500 41.99 4.11 -24.16
CA GLU A 500 42.37 3.77 -25.54
C GLU A 500 42.14 2.28 -25.83
N VAL A 501 42.42 1.40 -24.87
CA VAL A 501 42.11 -0.04 -24.98
C VAL A 501 40.61 -0.31 -25.02
N LEU A 502 39.80 0.49 -24.30
CA LEU A 502 38.34 0.40 -24.34
C LEU A 502 37.76 0.92 -25.67
N ARG A 503 38.42 1.87 -26.34
CA ARG A 503 37.99 2.38 -27.65
C ARG A 503 38.31 1.42 -28.80
N GLU A 504 39.45 0.74 -28.75
CA GLU A 504 39.79 -0.30 -29.76
C GLU A 504 39.05 -1.63 -29.54
N ARG A 505 38.53 -1.88 -28.32
CA ARG A 505 37.70 -3.06 -27.99
C ARG A 505 36.30 -3.03 -28.60
N ASP A 506 35.75 -1.87 -28.92
CA ASP A 506 34.37 -1.74 -29.42
C ASP A 506 34.19 -2.26 -30.86
N GLU A 507 35.25 -2.28 -31.68
CA GLU A 507 35.16 -2.75 -33.08
C GLU A 507 35.41 -4.26 -33.26
N ARG A 508 36.15 -4.92 -32.35
CA ARG A 508 36.43 -6.37 -32.46
C ARG A 508 35.31 -7.26 -31.88
N VAL A 509 34.53 -6.77 -30.92
CA VAL A 509 33.45 -7.54 -30.26
C VAL A 509 32.25 -7.79 -31.17
N LEU A 510 32.09 -7.00 -32.25
CA LEU A 510 31.01 -7.20 -33.23
C LEU A 510 31.35 -8.20 -34.35
N ALA A 511 32.59 -8.67 -34.46
CA ALA A 511 33.07 -9.38 -35.64
C ALA A 511 33.29 -10.91 -35.47
N THR A 512 33.42 -11.43 -34.25
CA THR A 512 33.69 -12.86 -34.03
C THR A 512 32.62 -13.49 -33.15
N GLY A 513 31.75 -14.26 -33.81
CA GLY A 513 30.48 -14.71 -33.28
C GLY A 513 30.58 -15.70 -32.11
N ALA A 514 29.57 -15.58 -31.26
CA ALA A 514 29.04 -16.58 -30.33
C ALA A 514 30.00 -17.09 -29.24
N VAL A 515 29.80 -16.57 -28.03
CA VAL A 515 30.11 -17.33 -26.80
C VAL A 515 29.47 -18.72 -26.95
N PRO A 516 30.17 -19.84 -26.67
CA PRO A 516 29.57 -21.18 -26.75
C PRO A 516 28.36 -21.31 -25.81
N SER A 517 27.31 -22.02 -26.24
CA SER A 517 26.02 -22.14 -25.53
C SER A 517 26.12 -22.72 -24.11
N ASP A 518 27.20 -23.46 -23.90
CA ASP A 518 27.48 -24.38 -22.82
C ASP A 518 28.49 -23.78 -21.84
N TYR A 519 29.19 -22.71 -22.24
CA TYR A 519 30.11 -21.96 -21.41
C TYR A 519 29.43 -21.33 -20.18
N TRP A 520 28.27 -20.68 -20.36
CA TRP A 520 27.52 -20.09 -19.25
C TRP A 520 26.96 -21.12 -18.29
N ARG A 521 26.58 -22.31 -18.79
CA ARG A 521 26.14 -23.41 -17.93
C ARG A 521 27.24 -23.87 -16.98
N GLN A 522 28.50 -23.89 -17.44
CA GLN A 522 29.65 -24.22 -16.59
C GLN A 522 29.91 -23.18 -15.51
N GLN A 523 29.51 -21.92 -15.74
CA GLN A 523 29.56 -20.83 -14.75
C GLN A 523 28.26 -20.70 -13.92
N GLY A 524 27.28 -21.58 -14.12
CA GLY A 524 26.01 -21.55 -13.40
C GLY A 524 24.96 -20.54 -13.92
N MET A 525 25.12 -20.02 -15.14
CA MET A 525 24.20 -19.10 -15.80
C MET A 525 23.51 -19.72 -17.02
N ARG A 526 22.30 -19.25 -17.33
CA ARG A 526 21.61 -19.55 -18.59
C ARG A 526 22.13 -18.67 -19.74
N PHE A 527 22.48 -19.30 -20.86
CA PHE A 527 23.12 -18.66 -22.03
C PHE A 527 22.35 -17.46 -22.61
N ASP A 528 21.04 -17.63 -22.81
CA ASP A 528 20.14 -16.60 -23.35
C ASP A 528 20.09 -15.36 -22.46
N ILE A 529 20.29 -15.56 -21.16
CA ILE A 529 20.16 -14.53 -20.15
C ILE A 529 21.47 -13.80 -19.89
N ALA A 530 22.60 -14.52 -19.84
CA ALA A 530 23.93 -13.91 -19.80
C ALA A 530 24.17 -13.02 -21.03
N ALA A 531 23.68 -13.45 -22.21
CA ALA A 531 23.76 -12.66 -23.44
C ALA A 531 22.97 -11.34 -23.39
N ASP A 532 21.78 -11.32 -22.77
CA ASP A 532 20.98 -10.11 -22.62
C ASP A 532 21.54 -9.16 -21.55
N TRP A 533 22.00 -9.68 -20.42
CA TRP A 533 22.66 -8.88 -19.40
C TRP A 533 23.96 -8.25 -19.92
N MET A 534 24.83 -9.01 -20.60
CA MET A 534 26.05 -8.50 -21.22
C MET A 534 25.80 -7.36 -22.21
N ARG A 535 24.72 -7.46 -23.01
CA ARG A 535 24.30 -6.39 -23.94
C ARG A 535 23.84 -5.12 -23.21
N ASN A 536 23.18 -5.27 -22.06
CA ASN A 536 22.65 -4.13 -21.30
C ASN A 536 23.68 -3.49 -20.35
N SER A 537 24.61 -4.28 -19.80
CA SER A 537 25.67 -3.81 -18.91
C SER A 537 26.92 -3.33 -19.67
N GLY A 538 26.98 -3.49 -21.00
CA GLY A 538 28.14 -3.12 -21.81
C GLY A 538 29.36 -4.00 -21.54
N PHE A 539 29.14 -5.29 -21.27
CA PHE A 539 30.19 -6.28 -20.98
C PHE A 539 31.09 -5.97 -19.76
N ARG A 540 30.68 -5.08 -18.85
CA ARG A 540 31.47 -4.58 -17.70
C ARG A 540 32.06 -5.62 -16.73
N ALA A 541 31.62 -6.87 -16.76
CA ALA A 541 32.12 -7.94 -15.87
C ALA A 541 32.60 -9.20 -16.61
N VAL A 542 32.93 -9.08 -17.91
CA VAL A 542 33.36 -10.22 -18.72
C VAL A 542 34.71 -9.91 -19.35
N GLU A 543 35.68 -10.77 -19.08
CA GLU A 543 37.02 -10.71 -19.64
C GLU A 543 37.21 -11.84 -20.67
N TYR A 544 38.05 -11.65 -21.69
CA TYR A 544 38.41 -12.73 -22.61
C TYR A 544 39.76 -13.31 -22.21
N ASP A 545 39.79 -14.59 -21.83
CA ASP A 545 41.00 -15.35 -21.53
C ASP A 545 41.59 -15.84 -22.86
N GLU A 546 42.64 -15.16 -23.31
CA GLU A 546 43.29 -15.43 -24.60
C GLU A 546 43.98 -16.81 -24.65
N GLU A 547 44.49 -17.31 -23.52
CA GLU A 547 45.16 -18.62 -23.46
C GLU A 547 44.16 -19.77 -23.58
N LYS A 548 42.95 -19.60 -23.06
CA LYS A 548 41.89 -20.62 -23.08
C LYS A 548 40.86 -20.41 -24.18
N GLU A 549 41.02 -19.35 -24.97
CA GLU A 549 40.09 -18.89 -26.00
C GLU A 549 38.63 -18.80 -25.50
N LYS A 550 38.43 -18.38 -24.25
CA LYS A 550 37.11 -18.36 -23.59
C LYS A 550 36.88 -17.04 -22.89
N TYR A 551 35.65 -16.53 -22.97
CA TYR A 551 35.21 -15.46 -22.07
C TYR A 551 35.19 -15.97 -20.62
N LYS A 552 35.39 -15.11 -19.63
CA LYS A 552 35.36 -15.40 -18.19
C LYS A 552 34.51 -14.35 -17.48
N LEU A 553 33.61 -14.78 -16.61
CA LEU A 553 32.89 -13.85 -15.72
C LEU A 553 33.84 -13.43 -14.59
N VAL A 554 34.09 -12.14 -14.48
CA VAL A 554 34.87 -11.57 -13.39
C VAL A 554 33.93 -11.33 -12.21
N HIS A 555 33.91 -12.26 -11.25
CA HIS A 555 32.95 -12.24 -10.13
C HIS A 555 32.98 -10.93 -9.33
N ILE A 556 34.14 -10.27 -9.21
CA ILE A 556 34.28 -9.00 -8.49
C ILE A 556 33.58 -7.84 -9.22
N ASP A 557 33.72 -7.74 -10.54
CA ASP A 557 33.04 -6.73 -11.34
C ASP A 557 31.53 -6.99 -11.44
N PHE A 558 31.12 -8.26 -11.42
CA PHE A 558 29.72 -8.65 -11.38
C PHE A 558 29.07 -8.25 -10.04
N VAL A 559 29.75 -8.47 -8.92
CA VAL A 559 29.31 -8.02 -7.59
C VAL A 559 29.24 -6.50 -7.51
N ARG A 560 30.20 -5.78 -8.12
CA ARG A 560 30.16 -4.32 -8.23
C ARG A 560 28.91 -3.83 -8.97
N ALA A 561 28.63 -4.38 -10.15
CA ALA A 561 27.44 -4.03 -10.91
C ALA A 561 26.15 -4.35 -10.13
N LEU A 562 26.10 -5.48 -9.42
CA LEU A 562 24.96 -5.85 -8.58
C LEU A 562 24.74 -4.87 -7.43
N TYR A 563 25.83 -4.38 -6.83
CA TYR A 563 25.79 -3.36 -5.80
C TYR A 563 25.33 -2.00 -6.35
N GLU A 564 25.70 -1.64 -7.58
CA GLU A 564 25.22 -0.41 -8.25
C GLU A 564 23.72 -0.48 -8.59
N ASP A 565 23.24 -1.63 -9.07
CA ASP A 565 21.83 -1.83 -9.43
C ASP A 565 20.92 -2.00 -8.19
N PHE A 566 21.46 -2.53 -7.10
CA PHE A 566 20.77 -2.77 -5.82
C PHE A 566 21.57 -2.19 -4.63
N PRO A 567 21.68 -0.86 -4.55
CA PRO A 567 22.59 -0.19 -3.61
C PRO A 567 22.17 -0.45 -2.17
N SER A 568 23.03 -1.18 -1.46
CA SER A 568 22.75 -1.71 -0.14
C SER A 568 23.68 -1.06 0.88
N TYR A 569 23.18 -0.07 1.61
CA TYR A 569 24.00 0.73 2.52
C TYR A 569 23.96 0.22 3.94
N TYR A 570 25.12 0.03 4.58
CA TYR A 570 25.15 -0.30 6.00
C TYR A 570 24.88 0.95 6.86
N PHE A 571 23.84 0.90 7.69
CA PHE A 571 23.45 1.99 8.58
C PHE A 571 23.26 1.47 10.01
N TYR A 572 24.17 1.86 10.92
CA TYR A 572 24.10 1.59 12.37
C TYR A 572 23.59 0.18 12.75
N SER A 573 24.08 -0.86 12.07
CA SER A 573 23.77 -2.30 12.21
C SER A 573 22.65 -2.94 11.37
N GLY A 574 22.03 -2.22 10.43
CA GLY A 574 21.13 -2.76 9.41
C GLY A 574 21.51 -2.32 8.00
N ILE A 575 20.89 -2.87 6.95
CA ILE A 575 21.16 -2.50 5.55
C ILE A 575 19.95 -1.79 4.94
N ASN A 576 20.17 -0.65 4.30
CA ASN A 576 19.16 0.08 3.53
C ASN A 576 19.20 -0.28 2.03
N LEU A 577 18.02 -0.65 1.52
CA LEU A 577 17.45 -0.53 0.16
C LEU A 577 17.81 -1.54 -0.95
N TYR A 578 16.92 -2.53 -1.13
CA TYR A 578 16.46 -2.89 -2.47
C TYR A 578 15.10 -2.21 -2.69
N ASN A 579 14.93 -1.46 -3.78
CA ASN A 579 13.66 -0.90 -4.27
C ASN A 579 12.74 -0.16 -3.28
N GLY A 580 13.27 0.56 -2.29
CA GLY A 580 12.44 1.28 -1.31
C GLY A 580 11.98 0.46 -0.11
N LYS A 581 12.27 -0.85 -0.08
CA LYS A 581 11.92 -1.70 1.06
C LYS A 581 13.05 -1.74 2.08
N TYR A 582 12.70 -1.49 3.34
CA TYR A 582 13.60 -1.62 4.48
C TYR A 582 13.79 -3.10 4.83
N TYR A 583 15.05 -3.54 4.85
CA TYR A 583 15.42 -4.88 5.28
C TYR A 583 16.26 -4.79 6.56
N ASP A 584 15.67 -5.16 7.70
CA ASP A 584 16.43 -5.28 8.95
C ASP A 584 17.13 -6.63 8.98
N PHE A 585 18.45 -6.63 8.91
CA PHE A 585 19.19 -7.83 9.26
C PHE A 585 20.49 -7.49 9.97
N LYS A 586 20.85 -8.36 10.90
CA LYS A 586 22.08 -8.24 11.68
C LYS A 586 23.25 -8.71 10.82
N LYS A 587 24.44 -8.12 11.03
CA LYS A 587 25.71 -8.48 10.38
C LYS A 587 25.98 -9.99 10.28
N SER A 588 25.54 -10.75 11.27
CA SER A 588 25.73 -12.20 11.36
C SER A 588 24.71 -13.03 10.57
N ASP A 589 23.67 -12.43 10.02
CA ASP A 589 22.59 -13.15 9.31
C ASP A 589 22.94 -13.40 7.84
N ALA A 590 23.95 -14.24 7.65
CA ALA A 590 24.40 -14.70 6.33
C ALA A 590 23.25 -15.33 5.52
N ALA A 591 22.32 -15.99 6.19
CA ALA A 591 21.16 -16.60 5.55
C ALA A 591 20.22 -15.54 4.98
N PHE A 592 20.00 -14.44 5.69
CA PHE A 592 19.20 -13.32 5.19
C PHE A 592 19.87 -12.59 4.03
N ILE A 593 21.17 -12.26 4.11
CA ILE A 593 21.88 -11.62 3.00
C ILE A 593 21.82 -12.49 1.75
N LYS A 594 22.03 -13.80 1.88
CA LYS A 594 21.89 -14.75 0.77
C LYS A 594 20.47 -14.74 0.20
N ARG A 595 19.43 -14.75 1.05
CA ARG A 595 18.03 -14.64 0.61
C ARG A 595 17.75 -13.31 -0.08
N PHE A 596 18.31 -12.21 0.41
CA PHE A 596 18.19 -10.87 -0.16
C PHE A 596 18.86 -10.82 -1.54
N MET A 597 20.13 -11.23 -1.66
CA MET A 597 20.83 -11.28 -2.94
C MET A 597 20.12 -12.21 -3.92
N ALA A 598 19.68 -13.38 -3.47
CA ALA A 598 18.87 -14.27 -4.27
C ALA A 598 17.59 -13.57 -4.72
N HIS A 599 16.88 -12.88 -3.81
CA HIS A 599 15.67 -12.14 -4.15
C HIS A 599 15.93 -11.02 -5.15
N ALA A 600 16.96 -10.19 -4.97
CA ALA A 600 17.32 -9.10 -5.88
C ALA A 600 17.69 -9.63 -7.28
N LEU A 601 18.56 -10.65 -7.35
CA LEU A 601 18.95 -11.34 -8.58
C LEU A 601 17.73 -12.02 -9.25
N MET A 602 16.81 -12.59 -8.46
CA MET A 602 15.59 -13.24 -8.96
C MET A 602 14.47 -12.27 -9.35
N THR A 603 14.44 -11.07 -8.79
CA THR A 603 13.38 -10.07 -9.03
C THR A 603 13.54 -9.43 -10.41
N GLU A 604 14.78 -9.19 -10.85
CA GLU A 604 15.04 -8.85 -12.25
C GLU A 604 14.89 -10.10 -13.13
N HIS A 605 15.44 -11.26 -12.74
CA HIS A 605 15.39 -12.48 -13.56
C HIS A 605 15.51 -13.81 -12.76
N LYS A 606 14.39 -14.54 -12.61
CA LYS A 606 14.20 -15.75 -11.76
C LYS A 606 15.14 -16.97 -11.94
N HIS A 607 16.13 -16.96 -12.84
CA HIS A 607 17.00 -18.12 -13.14
C HIS A 607 18.49 -17.78 -13.32
N TRP A 608 18.98 -16.68 -12.75
CA TRP A 608 20.34 -16.19 -12.97
C TRP A 608 21.46 -17.00 -12.30
N VAL A 609 21.22 -17.65 -11.16
CA VAL A 609 22.32 -18.01 -10.24
C VAL A 609 22.10 -19.41 -9.65
N THR A 610 23.10 -20.28 -9.75
CA THR A 610 23.13 -21.56 -9.02
C THR A 610 23.42 -21.34 -7.53
N PRO A 611 23.05 -22.27 -6.62
CA PRO A 611 23.40 -22.16 -5.20
C PRO A 611 24.91 -21.96 -4.96
N THR A 612 25.76 -22.64 -5.75
CA THR A 612 27.22 -22.51 -5.70
C THR A 612 27.68 -21.11 -6.08
N MET A 613 27.15 -20.54 -7.16
CA MET A 613 27.47 -19.18 -7.58
C MET A 613 26.97 -18.15 -6.57
N LEU A 614 25.77 -18.32 -6.02
CA LEU A 614 25.21 -17.44 -4.99
C LEU A 614 26.09 -17.42 -3.74
N ASN A 615 26.68 -18.56 -3.36
CA ASN A 615 27.64 -18.62 -2.25
C ASN A 615 28.94 -17.84 -2.55
N ASN A 616 29.46 -17.94 -3.78
CA ASN A 616 30.66 -17.21 -4.19
C ASN A 616 30.42 -15.70 -4.26
N LEU A 617 29.28 -15.28 -4.83
CA LEU A 617 28.86 -13.88 -4.87
C LEU A 617 28.59 -13.33 -3.48
N PHE A 618 27.96 -14.12 -2.61
CA PHE A 618 27.70 -13.75 -1.22
C PHE A 618 28.98 -13.43 -0.47
N THR A 619 30.05 -14.22 -0.62
CA THR A 619 31.33 -13.95 0.04
C THR A 619 31.90 -12.59 -0.37
N LEU A 620 31.93 -12.31 -1.68
CA LEU A 620 32.44 -11.05 -2.23
C LEU A 620 31.55 -9.85 -1.85
N TYR A 621 30.22 -10.02 -1.94
CA TYR A 621 29.24 -8.99 -1.59
C TYR A 621 29.27 -8.67 -0.10
N LYS A 622 29.42 -9.70 0.75
CA LYS A 622 29.62 -9.53 2.20
C LYS A 622 30.90 -8.74 2.49
N THR A 623 32.02 -9.06 1.82
CA THR A 623 33.27 -8.30 1.98
C THR A 623 33.10 -6.83 1.56
N TRP A 624 32.37 -6.57 0.48
CA TRP A 624 32.04 -5.20 0.06
C TRP A 624 31.16 -4.47 1.06
N LEU A 625 30.10 -5.10 1.57
CA LEU A 625 29.24 -4.56 2.61
C LEU A 625 30.02 -4.27 3.91
N GLU A 626 30.93 -5.16 4.30
CA GLU A 626 31.79 -4.98 5.47
C GLU A 626 32.81 -3.85 5.26
N ALA A 627 33.34 -3.69 4.05
CA ALA A 627 34.21 -2.56 3.69
C ALA A 627 33.43 -1.23 3.69
N ASP A 628 32.17 -1.24 3.23
CA ASP A 628 31.30 -0.06 3.24
C ASP A 628 30.83 0.29 4.66
N GLU A 629 30.65 -0.68 5.57
CA GLU A 629 30.45 -0.42 6.99
C GLU A 629 31.61 0.39 7.57
N VAL A 630 32.86 0.01 7.30
CA VAL A 630 34.03 0.77 7.77
C VAL A 630 34.03 2.20 7.20
N ARG A 631 33.75 2.35 5.90
CA ARG A 631 33.66 3.68 5.26
C ARG A 631 32.52 4.54 5.81
N ASN A 632 31.34 3.96 6.04
CA ASN A 632 30.12 4.67 6.46
C ASN A 632 30.00 4.86 7.98
N VAL A 633 30.69 4.05 8.79
CA VAL A 633 30.81 4.24 10.24
C VAL A 633 31.86 5.31 10.56
N GLU A 634 32.90 5.44 9.73
CA GLU A 634 33.90 6.52 9.86
C GLU A 634 33.42 7.85 9.26
N ASP A 635 32.60 7.83 8.20
CA ASP A 635 32.03 9.04 7.60
C ASP A 635 30.63 9.37 8.14
N ALA A 636 30.50 10.49 8.85
CA ALA A 636 29.23 11.14 9.24
C ALA A 636 28.27 11.49 8.06
N LYS A 637 28.61 11.05 6.85
CA LYS A 637 28.03 11.43 5.56
C LYS A 637 26.64 10.82 5.33
N VAL A 638 26.34 9.61 5.79
CA VAL A 638 25.03 8.97 5.53
C VAL A 638 23.85 9.81 6.05
N SER A 639 23.97 10.43 7.22
CA SER A 639 22.93 11.33 7.78
C SER A 639 22.77 12.68 7.04
N SER A 640 23.75 13.03 6.19
CA SER A 640 23.79 14.32 5.50
C SER A 640 23.05 14.33 4.16
N PHE A 641 22.79 13.17 3.56
CA PHE A 641 22.08 13.02 2.29
C PHE A 641 20.88 12.05 2.33
N PHE A 642 20.76 11.19 3.35
CA PHE A 642 19.54 10.43 3.57
C PHE A 642 18.47 11.27 4.29
N ASP A 643 17.21 11.04 3.92
CA ASP A 643 16.02 11.72 4.43
C ASP A 643 16.10 13.26 4.32
N THR A 644 16.80 13.78 3.31
CA THR A 644 16.95 15.23 3.08
C THR A 644 16.04 15.77 2.00
N ASP A 645 15.65 14.92 1.06
CA ASP A 645 14.76 15.30 -0.02
C ASP A 645 13.32 15.40 0.49
N PRO A 646 12.49 16.29 -0.09
CA PRO A 646 11.13 16.55 0.33
C PRO A 646 10.19 15.39 -0.06
N LEU A 647 10.40 14.24 0.55
CA LEU A 647 9.78 12.95 0.25
C LEU A 647 9.13 12.37 1.50
N PHE A 648 7.87 11.96 1.38
CA PHE A 648 7.20 11.13 2.40
C PHE A 648 7.11 9.68 1.92
N PRO A 649 7.86 8.74 2.54
CA PRO A 649 7.81 7.33 2.17
C PRO A 649 6.58 6.65 2.78
N VAL A 650 5.52 6.46 2.01
CA VAL A 650 4.23 5.88 2.46
C VAL A 650 4.10 4.41 2.03
N GLN A 651 3.10 3.67 2.51
CA GLN A 651 2.96 2.24 2.19
C GLN A 651 2.85 1.94 0.68
N ASN A 652 2.21 2.83 -0.08
CA ASN A 652 1.95 2.68 -1.50
C ASN A 652 2.90 3.48 -2.42
N GLY A 653 4.06 3.94 -1.92
CA GLY A 653 5.08 4.60 -2.73
C GLY A 653 5.78 5.76 -2.02
N ILE A 654 6.40 6.63 -2.81
CA ILE A 654 7.01 7.89 -2.35
C ILE A 654 6.11 9.04 -2.75
N LEU A 655 5.58 9.78 -1.77
CA LEU A 655 4.92 11.05 -2.02
C LEU A 655 5.99 12.15 -2.11
N ASP A 656 6.31 12.55 -3.33
CA ASP A 656 7.22 13.67 -3.61
C ASP A 656 6.49 15.00 -3.49
N VAL A 657 6.95 15.84 -2.57
CA VAL A 657 6.41 17.17 -2.29
C VAL A 657 7.40 18.29 -2.63
N SER A 658 8.37 18.04 -3.50
CA SER A 658 9.26 19.06 -4.07
C SER A 658 8.47 20.26 -4.62
N SER A 659 7.24 20.00 -5.10
CA SER A 659 6.22 21.02 -5.33
C SER A 659 5.15 20.95 -4.24
N LEU A 660 5.23 21.85 -3.26
CA LEU A 660 4.31 21.89 -2.10
C LEU A 660 2.82 21.93 -2.51
N LYS A 661 2.51 22.55 -3.66
CA LYS A 661 1.12 22.69 -4.16
C LYS A 661 0.64 21.50 -4.98
N ARG A 662 1.55 20.64 -5.44
CA ARG A 662 1.22 19.50 -6.32
C ARG A 662 2.03 18.27 -5.93
N PRO A 663 1.70 17.61 -4.80
CA PRO A 663 2.30 16.34 -4.42
C PRO A 663 2.13 15.26 -5.50
N VAL A 664 3.20 14.54 -5.81
CA VAL A 664 3.19 13.47 -6.83
C VAL A 664 3.55 12.14 -6.18
N MET A 665 2.69 11.14 -6.35
CA MET A 665 3.03 9.77 -5.97
C MET A 665 3.99 9.19 -7.01
N ARG A 666 5.08 8.62 -6.53
CA ARG A 666 6.09 7.92 -7.31
C ARG A 666 6.26 6.51 -6.78
N ASP A 667 6.64 5.60 -7.67
CA ASP A 667 7.09 4.26 -7.24
C ASP A 667 8.39 4.39 -6.46
N PHE A 668 8.65 3.42 -5.60
CA PHE A 668 9.94 3.34 -4.93
C PHE A 668 11.08 3.13 -5.93
N SER A 669 12.19 3.85 -5.70
CA SER A 669 13.43 3.76 -6.50
C SER A 669 14.63 3.82 -5.55
N PRO A 670 15.75 3.14 -5.87
CA PRO A 670 17.02 3.35 -5.18
C PRO A 670 17.52 4.80 -5.19
N ASP A 671 17.05 5.63 -6.13
CA ASP A 671 17.38 7.05 -6.20
C ASP A 671 16.82 7.85 -5.01
N TYR A 672 15.78 7.35 -4.33
CA TYR A 672 15.18 8.00 -3.16
C TYR A 672 15.85 7.51 -1.89
N LEU A 673 16.78 8.31 -1.36
CA LEU A 673 17.57 7.98 -0.18
C LEU A 673 16.77 8.20 1.11
N VAL A 674 15.83 7.30 1.40
CA VAL A 674 15.01 7.30 2.62
C VAL A 674 15.38 6.13 3.55
N THR A 675 15.40 6.35 4.86
CA THR A 675 15.78 5.31 5.86
C THR A 675 14.59 4.73 6.63
N TRP A 676 13.38 5.18 6.32
CA TRP A 676 12.16 4.82 7.05
C TRP A 676 10.94 4.82 6.13
N GLN A 677 9.83 4.30 6.64
CA GLN A 677 8.55 4.25 5.94
C GLN A 677 7.40 4.50 6.93
N ILE A 678 6.41 5.28 6.50
CA ILE A 678 5.16 5.56 7.19
C ILE A 678 4.21 4.37 6.99
N ASP A 679 3.66 3.85 8.08
CA ASP A 679 2.75 2.71 8.12
C ASP A 679 1.29 3.12 7.78
N ALA A 680 1.14 3.87 6.68
CA ALA A 680 -0.14 4.25 6.09
C ALA A 680 0.02 4.56 4.59
N ALA A 681 -1.04 4.32 3.81
CA ALA A 681 -1.06 4.67 2.39
C ALA A 681 -1.52 6.11 2.17
N TRP A 682 -0.98 6.78 1.15
CA TRP A 682 -1.50 8.06 0.66
C TRP A 682 -2.58 7.82 -0.39
N LEU A 683 -3.82 8.21 -0.09
CA LEU A 683 -4.95 8.08 -1.01
C LEU A 683 -5.35 9.46 -1.54
N ARG A 684 -5.34 9.64 -2.87
CA ARG A 684 -5.79 10.90 -3.50
C ARG A 684 -7.29 11.10 -3.37
N GLU A 685 -8.01 10.02 -3.10
CA GLU A 685 -9.45 10.00 -2.89
C GLU A 685 -9.90 10.89 -1.72
N TRP A 686 -9.02 11.23 -0.76
CA TRP A 686 -9.31 12.19 0.32
C TRP A 686 -9.44 13.65 -0.15
N GLU A 687 -8.83 14.02 -1.28
CA GLU A 687 -9.03 15.33 -1.90
C GLU A 687 -10.17 15.30 -2.90
N MET A 688 -10.22 14.23 -3.71
CA MET A 688 -11.17 14.08 -4.81
C MET A 688 -11.75 12.67 -4.79
N PRO A 689 -12.91 12.45 -4.14
CA PRO A 689 -13.55 11.15 -4.14
C PRO A 689 -13.90 10.69 -5.56
N ARG A 690 -13.81 9.38 -5.80
CA ARG A 690 -14.25 8.80 -7.08
C ARG A 690 -15.77 8.96 -7.20
N ARG A 691 -16.24 9.54 -8.30
CA ARG A 691 -17.69 9.79 -8.57
C ARG A 691 -18.39 10.68 -7.54
N GLY A 692 -17.64 11.49 -6.77
CA GLY A 692 -18.22 12.51 -5.87
C GLY A 692 -18.52 12.07 -4.44
N HIS A 693 -18.30 10.80 -4.07
CA HIS A 693 -18.53 10.29 -2.71
C HIS A 693 -17.38 9.41 -2.21
N TRP A 694 -17.12 9.43 -0.91
CA TRP A 694 -16.16 8.55 -0.25
C TRP A 694 -16.77 7.15 -0.04
N THR A 695 -15.94 6.13 0.14
CA THR A 695 -16.45 4.81 0.57
C THR A 695 -16.93 4.91 2.03
N LEU A 696 -17.83 4.03 2.46
CA LEU A 696 -18.27 4.00 3.87
C LEU A 696 -17.11 3.88 4.86
N ALA A 697 -16.07 3.10 4.52
CA ALA A 697 -14.87 2.99 5.35
C ALA A 697 -14.11 4.32 5.44
N MET A 698 -14.06 5.08 4.34
CA MET A 698 -13.47 6.41 4.31
C MET A 698 -14.32 7.45 5.04
N GLU A 699 -15.64 7.41 4.89
CA GLU A 699 -16.58 8.27 5.64
C GLU A 699 -16.53 7.97 7.13
N GLN A 700 -16.47 6.70 7.52
CA GLN A 700 -16.32 6.28 8.91
C GLN A 700 -14.96 6.69 9.47
N ALA A 701 -13.89 6.55 8.69
CA ALA A 701 -12.55 7.02 9.07
C ALA A 701 -12.51 8.54 9.25
N GLU A 702 -13.13 9.29 8.34
CA GLU A 702 -13.27 10.74 8.47
C GLU A 702 -14.00 11.10 9.75
N LYS A 703 -15.16 10.50 9.98
CA LYS A 703 -15.95 10.70 11.19
C LYS A 703 -15.19 10.32 12.45
N ASP A 704 -14.51 9.19 12.48
CA ASP A 704 -13.78 8.70 13.66
C ASP A 704 -12.63 9.63 14.04
N VAL A 705 -11.85 10.09 13.06
CA VAL A 705 -10.77 11.04 13.29
C VAL A 705 -11.34 12.40 13.69
N SER A 706 -12.35 12.91 12.97
CA SER A 706 -13.00 14.19 13.27
C SER A 706 -13.63 14.19 14.68
N ASP A 707 -14.29 13.10 15.08
CA ASP A 707 -14.90 12.94 16.40
C ASP A 707 -13.84 12.91 17.51
N LEU A 708 -12.72 12.18 17.32
CA LEU A 708 -11.62 12.15 18.27
C LEU A 708 -11.05 13.55 18.54
N PHE A 709 -10.72 14.30 17.49
CA PHE A 709 -10.14 15.63 17.64
C PHE A 709 -11.15 16.61 18.25
N ARG A 710 -12.46 16.42 18.00
CA ARG A 710 -13.52 17.17 18.68
C ARG A 710 -13.61 16.83 20.17
N GLU A 711 -13.38 15.58 20.57
CA GLU A 711 -13.36 15.17 21.98
C GLU A 711 -12.22 15.81 22.76
N PHE A 712 -11.07 16.10 22.12
CA PHE A 712 -9.97 16.79 22.77
C PHE A 712 -10.34 18.21 23.24
N ASP A 713 -11.39 18.81 22.65
CA ASP A 713 -11.93 20.12 23.03
C ASP A 713 -10.88 21.24 22.97
N LEU A 714 -10.01 21.14 21.96
CA LEU A 714 -8.96 22.12 21.69
C LEU A 714 -9.52 23.23 20.79
N SER A 715 -8.99 24.45 20.91
CA SER A 715 -9.32 25.51 19.96
C SER A 715 -8.92 25.13 18.52
N GLU A 716 -9.57 25.73 17.54
CA GLU A 716 -9.28 25.46 16.11
C GLU A 716 -7.82 25.74 15.75
N GLU A 717 -7.24 26.83 16.28
CA GLU A 717 -5.82 27.15 16.14
C GLU A 717 -4.92 26.05 16.75
N THR A 718 -5.28 25.53 17.92
CA THR A 718 -4.52 24.46 18.61
C THR A 718 -4.63 23.13 17.87
N THR A 719 -5.81 22.83 17.32
CA THR A 719 -6.05 21.65 16.47
C THR A 719 -5.24 21.74 15.18
N THR A 720 -5.20 22.92 14.55
CA THR A 720 -4.37 23.19 13.38
C THR A 720 -2.88 23.00 13.72
N ALA A 721 -2.41 23.59 14.83
CA ALA A 721 -1.05 23.41 15.30
C ALA A 721 -0.70 21.93 15.56
N LEU A 722 -1.68 21.14 16.01
CA LEU A 722 -1.49 19.71 16.25
C LEU A 722 -1.34 18.94 14.93
N PHE A 723 -2.18 19.19 13.92
CA PHE A 723 -2.00 18.59 12.59
C PHE A 723 -0.69 19.03 11.92
N GLU A 724 -0.33 20.31 12.00
CA GLU A 724 0.95 20.84 11.50
C GLU A 724 2.13 20.16 12.22
N ALA A 725 2.06 19.94 13.53
CA ALA A 725 3.08 19.24 14.31
C ALA A 725 3.24 17.77 13.91
N ILE A 726 2.13 17.07 13.65
CA ILE A 726 2.15 15.68 13.17
C ILE A 726 2.74 15.64 11.76
N GLY A 727 2.33 16.54 10.86
CA GLY A 727 2.86 16.63 9.50
C GLY A 727 4.35 16.96 9.48
N TYR A 728 4.79 17.90 10.32
CA TYR A 728 6.21 18.20 10.52
C TYR A 728 7.00 17.03 11.11
N SER A 729 6.34 16.20 11.94
CA SER A 729 6.96 14.96 12.45
C SER A 729 7.16 13.90 11.38
N LEU A 730 6.25 13.84 10.40
CA LEU A 730 6.39 12.99 9.24
C LEU A 730 7.38 13.57 8.21
N ALA A 731 7.61 14.88 8.21
CA ALA A 731 8.55 15.56 7.32
C ALA A 731 9.98 15.49 7.87
N LYS A 732 10.58 14.30 7.87
CA LYS A 732 11.95 14.07 8.42
C LYS A 732 13.03 14.95 7.73
N PHE A 733 12.79 15.34 6.49
CA PHE A 733 13.63 16.27 5.73
C PHE A 733 13.60 17.71 6.25
N ASP A 734 12.55 18.09 6.97
CA ASP A 734 12.35 19.43 7.51
C ASP A 734 12.80 19.48 8.98
N VAL A 735 13.74 20.39 9.27
CA VAL A 735 14.38 20.53 10.59
C VAL A 735 14.36 21.98 11.10
N ASP A 736 13.62 22.87 10.42
CA ASP A 736 13.78 24.32 10.58
C ASP A 736 13.10 24.90 11.83
N GLU A 737 12.14 24.18 12.42
CA GLU A 737 11.31 24.71 13.53
C GLU A 737 12.03 24.70 14.88
N GLN A 738 13.02 23.82 15.05
CA GLN A 738 13.70 23.58 16.33
C GLN A 738 12.76 23.28 17.52
N ARG A 739 11.62 22.63 17.28
CA ARG A 739 10.60 22.34 18.29
C ARG A 739 10.61 20.88 18.78
N TYR A 740 10.11 20.68 20.01
CA TYR A 740 9.60 19.40 20.49
C TYR A 740 8.19 19.57 21.06
N PHE A 741 7.42 18.49 21.08
CA PHE A 741 5.97 18.55 21.32
C PHE A 741 5.62 17.98 22.69
N VAL A 742 4.84 18.74 23.45
CA VAL A 742 4.42 18.36 24.80
C VAL A 742 2.90 18.37 24.88
N LEU A 743 2.31 17.22 25.18
CA LEU A 743 0.90 17.10 25.51
C LEU A 743 0.75 17.28 27.03
N LEU A 744 0.27 18.43 27.49
CA LEU A 744 0.18 18.79 28.91
C LEU A 744 -1.26 18.70 29.40
N GLY A 745 -1.50 17.94 30.47
CA GLY A 745 -2.79 17.94 31.15
C GLY A 745 -2.97 16.73 32.04
N PRO A 746 -4.03 16.65 32.86
CA PRO A 746 -4.25 15.53 33.79
C PRO A 746 -4.52 14.19 33.07
N GLY A 747 -4.67 13.08 33.79
CA GLY A 747 -5.10 11.81 33.19
C GLY A 747 -6.47 11.88 32.50
N TYR A 748 -6.77 10.88 31.66
CA TYR A 748 -8.07 10.71 30.98
C TYR A 748 -8.47 11.84 30.02
N ASN A 749 -7.57 12.35 29.18
CA ASN A 749 -7.85 13.44 28.23
C ASN A 749 -7.50 13.12 26.77
N GLY A 750 -7.29 11.85 26.43
CA GLY A 750 -7.00 11.44 25.04
C GLY A 750 -5.53 11.55 24.59
N LYS A 751 -4.62 12.12 25.40
CA LYS A 751 -3.18 12.18 25.10
C LYS A 751 -2.57 10.83 24.72
N GLY A 752 -2.84 9.81 25.53
CA GLY A 752 -2.33 8.46 25.29
C GLY A 752 -2.87 7.84 23.99
N THR A 753 -4.13 8.10 23.66
CA THR A 753 -4.75 7.65 22.41
C THR A 753 -4.07 8.29 21.20
N LEU A 754 -3.80 9.60 21.26
CA LEU A 754 -3.07 10.31 20.21
C LEU A 754 -1.65 9.77 20.04
N LEU A 755 -0.92 9.58 21.14
CA LEU A 755 0.44 9.03 21.08
C LEU A 755 0.48 7.62 20.50
N ARG A 756 -0.47 6.73 20.87
CA ARG A 756 -0.57 5.39 20.28
C ARG A 756 -0.95 5.41 18.80
N LEU A 757 -1.72 6.41 18.37
CA LEU A 757 -2.01 6.61 16.95
C LEU A 757 -0.76 7.03 16.18
N LEU A 758 0.06 7.93 16.74
CA LEU A 758 1.38 8.26 16.18
C LEU A 758 2.30 7.04 16.17
N GLU A 759 2.39 6.28 17.26
CA GLU A 759 3.14 5.03 17.29
C GLU A 759 2.73 4.09 16.13
N SER A 760 1.43 4.01 15.86
CA SER A 760 0.91 3.19 14.78
C SER A 760 1.24 3.71 13.37
N LEU A 761 1.45 5.02 13.19
CA LEU A 761 1.86 5.62 11.91
C LEU A 761 3.35 5.47 11.63
N PHE A 762 4.18 5.54 12.68
CA PHE A 762 5.64 5.41 12.56
C PHE A 762 6.14 3.97 12.71
N GLY A 763 5.29 3.06 13.21
CA GLY A 763 5.57 1.63 13.30
C GLY A 763 6.84 1.33 14.11
N LYS A 764 7.77 0.59 13.51
CA LYS A 764 9.03 0.19 14.16
C LYS A 764 10.07 1.32 14.30
N PHE A 765 9.82 2.50 13.73
CA PHE A 765 10.75 3.65 13.79
C PHE A 765 10.49 4.56 15.00
N VAL A 766 9.73 4.07 15.97
CA VAL A 766 9.43 4.75 17.23
C VAL A 766 10.42 4.31 18.29
N GLU A 767 10.97 5.29 19.01
CA GLU A 767 11.70 5.05 20.25
C GLU A 767 11.01 5.71 21.44
N THR A 768 11.34 5.23 22.64
CA THR A 768 10.88 5.80 23.90
C THR A 768 12.10 6.04 24.79
N VAL A 769 12.67 7.23 24.64
CA VAL A 769 13.76 7.75 25.46
C VAL A 769 13.31 9.05 26.11
N THR A 770 13.30 9.08 27.43
CA THR A 770 12.90 10.25 28.20
C THR A 770 13.94 11.38 28.08
N LEU A 771 13.51 12.62 28.31
CA LEU A 771 14.44 13.76 28.35
C LEU A 771 15.50 13.58 29.44
N GLN A 772 15.14 12.96 30.56
CA GLN A 772 16.06 12.65 31.66
C GLN A 772 17.09 11.61 31.26
N GLU A 773 16.70 10.51 30.60
CA GLU A 773 17.64 9.51 30.10
C GLU A 773 18.63 10.11 29.09
N LEU A 774 18.19 11.03 28.23
CA LEU A 774 19.07 11.73 27.29
C LEU A 774 20.12 12.60 27.97
N VAL A 775 19.84 13.05 29.19
CA VAL A 775 20.77 13.86 29.99
C VAL A 775 21.68 12.99 30.85
N GLU A 776 21.16 11.93 31.44
CA GLU A 776 21.87 11.14 32.46
C GLU A 776 22.56 9.88 31.91
N ASN A 777 22.09 9.34 30.77
CA ASN A 777 22.60 8.11 30.19
C ASN A 777 23.31 8.37 28.86
N ARG A 778 24.65 8.27 28.87
CA ARG A 778 25.51 8.42 27.68
C ARG A 778 25.15 7.50 26.51
N PHE A 779 24.50 6.36 26.75
CA PHE A 779 24.10 5.42 25.69
C PHE A 779 22.73 5.73 25.09
N ALA A 780 21.92 6.58 25.73
CA ALA A 780 20.53 6.82 25.33
C ALA A 780 20.41 7.45 23.93
N ALA A 781 21.31 8.37 23.59
CA ALA A 781 21.33 9.04 22.30
C ALA A 781 21.51 8.08 21.11
N SER A 782 22.16 6.92 21.30
CA SER A 782 22.36 5.94 20.23
C SER A 782 21.06 5.33 19.71
N ARG A 783 20.03 5.21 20.57
CA ARG A 783 18.70 4.71 20.19
C ARG A 783 18.02 5.67 19.20
N LEU A 784 18.28 6.96 19.35
CA LEU A 784 17.68 8.02 18.53
C LEU A 784 18.28 8.09 17.12
N ALA A 785 19.45 7.49 16.87
CA ALA A 785 20.11 7.56 15.58
C ALA A 785 19.34 6.84 14.45
N ARG A 786 18.51 5.84 14.79
CA ARG A 786 17.68 5.07 13.83
C ARG A 786 16.19 5.36 13.91
N ALA A 787 15.77 6.16 14.89
CA ALA A 787 14.37 6.51 15.06
C ALA A 787 13.94 7.53 13.99
N SER A 788 12.63 7.61 13.76
CA SER A 788 11.98 8.72 13.04
C SER A 788 11.19 9.60 14.00
N ILE A 789 10.72 9.03 15.10
CA ILE A 789 10.01 9.74 16.17
C ILE A 789 10.41 9.17 17.53
N ASN A 790 10.46 10.02 18.55
CA ASN A 790 10.61 9.59 19.94
C ASN A 790 9.33 9.96 20.70
N ILE A 791 8.65 8.96 21.26
CA ILE A 791 7.37 9.13 21.96
C ILE A 791 7.52 8.68 23.42
N VAL A 792 7.23 9.59 24.35
CA VAL A 792 7.26 9.35 25.80
C VAL A 792 5.85 9.55 26.35
N ALA A 793 5.13 8.46 26.62
CA ALA A 793 3.73 8.52 27.03
C ALA A 793 3.51 9.05 28.46
N ASP A 794 4.53 8.99 29.31
CA ASP A 794 4.50 9.57 30.65
C ASP A 794 5.88 10.13 31.01
N ALA A 795 5.99 11.45 31.06
CA ALA A 795 7.23 12.11 31.38
C ALA A 795 7.37 12.34 32.89
N SER A 796 8.57 12.03 33.39
CA SER A 796 8.95 12.32 34.76
C SER A 796 8.93 13.83 35.05
N ASN A 797 8.45 14.20 36.25
CA ASN A 797 8.52 15.57 36.78
C ASN A 797 9.90 15.88 37.44
N GLN A 798 10.90 15.04 37.22
CA GLN A 798 12.26 15.28 37.70
C GLN A 798 12.93 16.44 36.95
N THR A 799 13.76 17.20 37.66
CA THR A 799 14.49 18.35 37.12
C THR A 799 15.42 17.96 35.97
N LEU A 800 15.31 18.67 34.84
CA LEU A 800 16.27 18.58 33.74
C LEU A 800 17.52 19.38 34.11
N LYS A 801 18.59 18.69 34.53
CA LYS A 801 19.82 19.34 35.02
C LYS A 801 20.60 20.06 33.92
N ASP A 802 20.63 19.47 32.73
CA ASP A 802 21.28 20.00 31.54
C ASP A 802 20.31 19.93 30.36
N THR A 803 20.22 21.01 29.60
CA THR A 803 19.32 21.15 28.45
C THR A 803 20.08 21.17 27.12
N GLU A 804 21.42 21.10 27.15
CA GLU A 804 22.27 21.21 25.96
C GLU A 804 21.98 20.09 24.96
N THR A 805 21.85 18.85 25.43
CA THR A 805 21.49 17.70 24.57
C THR A 805 20.14 17.91 23.88
N ILE A 806 19.14 18.45 24.60
CA ILE A 806 17.82 18.75 24.02
C ILE A 806 17.95 19.85 22.98
N LYS A 807 18.76 20.89 23.25
CA LYS A 807 18.99 21.98 22.30
C LYS A 807 19.66 21.50 21.02
N LYS A 808 20.62 20.58 21.13
CA LYS A 808 21.29 19.92 20.01
C LYS A 808 20.35 19.02 19.22
N LEU A 809 19.53 18.23 19.92
CA LEU A 809 18.52 17.35 19.32
C LEU A 809 17.51 18.13 18.47
N THR A 810 16.90 19.18 19.01
CA THR A 810 15.95 19.96 18.22
C THR A 810 16.64 20.91 17.25
N GLY A 811 17.89 21.29 17.50
CA GLY A 811 18.68 22.19 16.65
C GLY A 811 19.25 21.53 15.39
N ASN A 812 19.14 20.20 15.26
CA ASN A 812 19.84 19.40 14.23
C ASN A 812 21.38 19.57 14.30
N ASP A 813 21.91 19.77 15.51
CA ASP A 813 23.35 19.86 15.75
C ASP A 813 23.97 18.45 15.70
N LEU A 814 25.27 18.38 15.42
CA LEU A 814 25.99 17.10 15.44
C LEU A 814 26.08 16.58 16.88
N LEU A 815 25.56 15.37 17.11
CA LEU A 815 25.64 14.65 18.38
C LEU A 815 26.63 13.50 18.28
N THR A 816 27.26 13.15 19.39
CA THR A 816 28.04 11.91 19.52
C THR A 816 27.22 10.91 20.31
N ALA A 817 27.00 9.73 19.74
CA ALA A 817 26.31 8.62 20.39
C ALA A 817 27.31 7.52 20.76
N GLU A 818 27.10 6.90 21.93
CA GLU A 818 27.85 5.73 22.38
C GLU A 818 26.95 4.49 22.37
N MET A 819 27.44 3.37 21.85
CA MET A 819 26.82 2.06 22.02
C MET A 819 27.67 1.20 22.97
N LYS A 820 27.03 0.37 23.79
CA LYS A 820 27.76 -0.48 24.74
C LYS A 820 28.66 -1.47 23.97
N TYR A 821 29.94 -1.49 24.34
CA TYR A 821 30.99 -2.33 23.70
C TYR A 821 31.25 -2.00 22.22
N ARG A 822 31.00 -0.76 21.78
CA ARG A 822 31.33 -0.28 20.43
C ARG A 822 31.91 1.12 20.49
N ASP A 823 32.54 1.55 19.41
CA ASP A 823 33.07 2.90 19.28
C ASP A 823 31.93 3.94 19.24
N ALA A 824 32.24 5.14 19.72
CA ALA A 824 31.34 6.28 19.63
C ALA A 824 31.27 6.77 18.18
N PHE A 825 30.10 7.24 17.76
CA PHE A 825 29.89 7.73 16.40
C PHE A 825 29.12 9.06 16.39
N PRO A 826 29.41 9.97 15.43
CA PRO A 826 28.67 11.20 15.27
C PRO A 826 27.40 10.99 14.42
N PHE A 827 26.30 11.67 14.75
CA PHE A 827 25.10 11.69 13.93
C PHE A 827 24.33 13.02 14.05
N ARG A 828 23.56 13.38 13.02
CA ARG A 828 22.62 14.51 13.07
C ARG A 828 21.18 14.01 13.28
N PRO A 829 20.50 14.47 14.36
CA PRO A 829 19.16 14.01 14.69
C PRO A 829 18.10 14.70 13.80
N ARG A 830 17.42 13.91 12.96
CA ARG A 830 16.26 14.37 12.17
C ARG A 830 14.90 14.04 12.81
N ILE A 831 14.95 13.42 13.98
CA ILE A 831 13.77 12.93 14.71
C ILE A 831 13.01 14.06 15.40
N LYS A 832 11.70 13.86 15.61
CA LYS A 832 10.90 14.76 16.45
C LYS A 832 10.56 14.08 17.78
N LEU A 833 10.59 14.88 18.84
CA LEU A 833 10.33 14.40 20.20
C LEU A 833 8.90 14.77 20.59
N TRP A 834 8.13 13.77 21.04
CA TRP A 834 6.80 13.88 21.59
C TRP A 834 6.79 13.34 23.00
N MET A 835 6.14 14.07 23.91
CA MET A 835 5.96 13.61 25.27
C MET A 835 4.58 14.00 25.78
N ALA A 836 3.97 13.14 26.60
CA ALA A 836 2.83 13.50 27.42
C ALA A 836 3.27 13.68 28.87
N SER A 837 2.73 14.71 29.53
CA SER A 837 2.99 14.95 30.94
C SER A 837 1.80 15.56 31.65
N ASN A 838 1.67 15.26 32.94
CA ASN A 838 0.78 15.99 33.85
C ASN A 838 1.46 17.28 34.37
N HIS A 839 2.79 17.26 34.49
CA HIS A 839 3.59 18.37 35.01
C HIS A 839 4.87 18.56 34.20
N LEU A 840 5.16 19.80 33.81
CA LEU A 840 6.38 20.10 33.07
C LEU A 840 7.59 19.98 34.00
N PRO A 841 8.67 19.29 33.58
CA PRO A 841 9.83 19.12 34.43
C PRO A 841 10.52 20.48 34.67
N PRO A 842 10.91 20.81 35.92
CA PRO A 842 11.65 22.04 36.19
C PRO A 842 13.05 21.99 35.58
N THR A 843 13.66 23.16 35.35
CA THR A 843 15.02 23.29 34.80
C THR A 843 15.72 24.52 35.38
N PRO A 844 17.03 24.46 35.66
CA PRO A 844 17.82 25.64 36.03
C PRO A 844 18.13 26.54 34.82
N ASP A 845 17.90 26.07 33.60
CA ASP A 845 18.12 26.86 32.39
C ASP A 845 16.99 27.84 32.13
N GLY A 846 17.23 29.12 32.42
CA GLY A 846 16.30 30.22 32.17
C GLY A 846 16.38 30.86 30.78
N SER A 847 17.15 30.28 29.84
CA SER A 847 17.43 30.92 28.54
C SER A 847 16.26 30.78 27.55
N PHE A 848 16.05 31.82 26.74
CA PHE A 848 15.12 31.77 25.60
C PHE A 848 15.48 30.66 24.60
N GLY A 849 16.77 30.36 24.47
CA GLY A 849 17.25 29.23 23.69
C GLY A 849 16.51 27.94 24.05
N PHE A 850 16.34 27.63 25.33
CA PHE A 850 15.56 26.47 25.73
C PHE A 850 14.05 26.68 25.52
N PHE A 851 13.49 27.75 26.07
CA PHE A 851 12.03 27.95 26.13
C PHE A 851 11.33 28.29 24.81
N ARG A 852 12.06 28.52 23.71
CA ARG A 852 11.46 28.59 22.36
C ARG A 852 11.17 27.21 21.74
N ARG A 853 11.75 26.14 22.29
CA ARG A 853 11.70 24.78 21.73
C ARG A 853 10.46 23.97 22.13
N PRO A 854 9.96 23.97 23.38
CA PRO A 854 8.72 23.27 23.69
C PRO A 854 7.54 23.93 22.97
N LEU A 855 6.76 23.13 22.25
CA LEU A 855 5.44 23.48 21.76
C LEU A 855 4.43 22.70 22.62
N ILE A 856 3.71 23.41 23.49
CA ILE A 856 2.94 22.81 24.57
C ILE A 856 1.45 22.85 24.23
N PHE A 857 0.84 21.69 24.06
CA PHE A 857 -0.58 21.52 23.80
C PHE A 857 -1.33 21.29 25.13
N PRO A 858 -2.23 22.22 25.53
CA PRO A 858 -2.97 22.13 26.78
C PRO A 858 -4.21 21.24 26.66
N PHE A 859 -4.13 20.00 27.13
CA PHE A 859 -5.24 19.04 27.20
C PHE A 859 -5.96 19.13 28.56
N HIS A 860 -6.76 20.18 28.77
CA HIS A 860 -7.40 20.47 30.06
C HIS A 860 -8.60 19.57 30.40
N ARG A 861 -9.31 19.05 29.39
CA ARG A 861 -10.56 18.32 29.59
C ARG A 861 -10.34 16.86 29.99
N GLN A 862 -10.94 16.43 31.10
CA GLN A 862 -11.05 15.02 31.44
C GLN A 862 -12.28 14.41 30.75
N LEU A 863 -12.04 13.42 29.90
CA LEU A 863 -13.03 12.58 29.26
C LEU A 863 -13.61 11.57 30.27
N PRO A 864 -14.91 11.24 30.17
CA PRO A 864 -15.52 10.23 31.03
C PRO A 864 -14.82 8.86 30.87
N MET A 865 -14.71 8.08 31.95
CA MET A 865 -14.02 6.78 31.99
C MET A 865 -14.61 5.68 31.09
N LYS A 866 -15.71 5.92 30.36
CA LYS A 866 -16.29 4.91 29.45
C LYS A 866 -15.43 4.82 28.18
N PRO A 867 -14.95 3.64 27.78
CA PRO A 867 -14.12 3.54 26.59
C PRO A 867 -15.00 3.63 25.35
N ALA A 868 -14.88 4.73 24.60
CA ALA A 868 -14.97 4.59 23.16
C ALA A 868 -13.77 3.74 22.71
N ASP A 869 -14.01 2.73 21.87
CA ASP A 869 -12.97 1.86 21.32
C ASP A 869 -12.16 2.60 20.23
N TRP A 870 -11.60 3.74 20.62
CA TRP A 870 -10.86 4.65 19.74
C TRP A 870 -9.67 3.94 19.11
N GLU A 871 -9.00 3.06 19.86
CA GLU A 871 -7.84 2.35 19.34
C GLU A 871 -8.20 1.42 18.18
N ARG A 872 -9.29 0.65 18.28
CA ARG A 872 -9.71 -0.20 17.16
C ARG A 872 -10.18 0.64 15.97
N ARG A 873 -10.98 1.68 16.23
CA ARG A 873 -11.54 2.58 15.20
C ARG A 873 -10.47 3.33 14.42
N LEU A 874 -9.42 3.80 15.10
CA LEU A 874 -8.37 4.64 14.51
C LEU A 874 -7.18 3.84 13.95
N ARG A 875 -7.11 2.53 14.17
CA ARG A 875 -6.07 1.65 13.62
C ARG A 875 -6.41 1.09 12.24
N THR A 876 -7.58 1.38 11.68
CA THR A 876 -7.95 0.97 10.32
C THR A 876 -7.01 1.62 9.29
N PRO A 877 -6.72 0.96 8.16
CA PRO A 877 -5.92 1.55 7.09
C PRO A 877 -6.44 2.92 6.63
N GLU A 878 -7.77 3.06 6.52
CA GLU A 878 -8.44 4.30 6.13
C GLU A 878 -8.30 5.39 7.18
N ALA A 879 -8.47 5.10 8.49
CA ALA A 879 -8.30 6.10 9.54
C ALA A 879 -6.85 6.60 9.63
N LYS A 880 -5.87 5.69 9.54
CA LYS A 880 -4.45 6.06 9.46
C LYS A 880 -4.16 6.91 8.21
N SER A 881 -4.69 6.50 7.06
CA SER A 881 -4.55 7.23 5.79
C SER A 881 -5.17 8.63 5.86
N TYR A 882 -6.33 8.78 6.50
CA TYR A 882 -7.00 10.06 6.66
C TYR A 882 -6.25 11.00 7.59
N LEU A 883 -5.76 10.50 8.75
CA LEU A 883 -4.92 11.29 9.63
C LEU A 883 -3.61 11.72 8.94
N LEU A 884 -2.97 10.80 8.21
CA LEU A 884 -1.79 11.09 7.39
C LEU A 884 -2.07 12.22 6.39
N TYR A 885 -3.21 12.13 5.69
CA TYR A 885 -3.65 13.15 4.74
C TYR A 885 -3.83 14.52 5.40
N LEU A 886 -4.58 14.61 6.51
CA LEU A 886 -4.77 15.86 7.24
C LEU A 886 -3.44 16.45 7.69
N ALA A 887 -2.58 15.64 8.32
CA ALA A 887 -1.29 16.07 8.84
C ALA A 887 -0.40 16.65 7.73
N ILE A 888 -0.22 15.92 6.63
CA ILE A 888 0.60 16.39 5.49
C ILE A 888 -0.04 17.62 4.84
N LYS A 889 -1.36 17.64 4.65
CA LYS A 889 -2.05 18.80 4.05
C LYS A 889 -1.85 20.07 4.86
N HIS A 890 -2.03 20.01 6.18
CA HIS A 890 -1.80 21.16 7.06
C HIS A 890 -0.33 21.60 7.03
N TYR A 891 0.61 20.66 7.08
CA TYR A 891 2.04 20.94 6.95
C TYR A 891 2.40 21.61 5.61
N LEU A 892 1.89 21.09 4.48
CA LEU A 892 2.16 21.64 3.16
C LEU A 892 1.57 23.04 3.00
N ASN A 893 0.36 23.29 3.52
CA ASN A 893 -0.25 24.62 3.51
C ASN A 893 0.58 25.62 4.34
N MET A 894 0.99 25.22 5.55
CA MET A 894 1.86 26.02 6.41
C MET A 894 3.16 26.41 5.67
N ARG A 895 3.82 25.45 5.02
CA ARG A 895 5.06 25.70 4.26
C ARG A 895 4.82 26.50 2.98
N ALA A 896 3.73 26.27 2.26
CA ALA A 896 3.39 27.02 1.05
C ALA A 896 3.10 28.50 1.35
N GLU A 897 2.62 28.81 2.55
CA GLU A 897 2.42 30.18 3.05
C GLU A 897 3.69 30.80 3.65
N GLY A 898 4.79 30.05 3.73
CA GLY A 898 6.04 30.50 4.35
C GLY A 898 5.94 30.65 5.87
N ARG A 899 4.96 30.00 6.51
CA ARG A 899 4.74 30.06 7.96
C ARG A 899 5.59 29.04 8.70
N LYS A 900 5.81 29.36 9.98
CA LYS A 900 6.29 28.42 11.02
C LYS A 900 5.11 27.71 11.66
N LEU A 901 5.39 26.73 12.52
CA LEU A 901 4.37 26.04 13.29
C LEU A 901 3.47 27.02 14.03
N THR A 902 2.16 26.83 13.89
CA THR A 902 1.15 27.62 14.58
C THR A 902 1.28 27.42 16.09
N GLU A 903 1.13 28.51 16.84
CA GLU A 903 1.10 28.49 18.30
C GLU A 903 -0.06 29.35 18.76
N SER A 904 -1.12 28.71 19.27
CA SER A 904 -2.32 29.42 19.72
C SER A 904 -2.01 30.29 20.94
N LYS A 905 -2.88 31.26 21.25
CA LYS A 905 -2.73 32.12 22.45
C LYS A 905 -2.60 31.31 23.74
N GLU A 906 -3.31 30.20 23.83
CA GLU A 906 -3.30 29.31 25.00
C GLU A 906 -1.98 28.53 25.11
N MET A 907 -1.47 28.03 23.97
CA MET A 907 -0.16 27.37 23.91
C MET A 907 0.97 28.34 24.29
N LEU A 908 0.94 29.56 23.72
CA LEU A 908 1.89 30.62 24.05
C LEU A 908 1.86 30.96 25.54
N ARG A 909 0.67 31.16 26.10
CA ARG A 909 0.49 31.43 27.53
C ARG A 909 1.07 30.31 28.39
N THR A 910 0.73 29.06 28.08
CA THR A 910 1.23 27.88 28.81
C THR A 910 2.75 27.80 28.79
N ARG A 911 3.38 28.10 27.64
CA ARG A 911 4.84 28.15 27.51
C ARG A 911 5.47 29.32 28.28
N MET A 912 4.85 30.49 28.28
CA MET A 912 5.29 31.65 29.06
C MET A 912 5.19 31.38 30.56
N ASP A 913 4.10 30.76 31.02
CA ASP A 913 3.90 30.35 32.41
C ASP A 913 4.97 29.34 32.85
N TYR A 914 5.28 28.37 31.98
CA TYR A 914 6.38 27.43 32.21
C TYR A 914 7.74 28.13 32.31
N TRP A 915 8.01 29.11 31.44
CA TRP A 915 9.24 29.88 31.51
C TRP A 915 9.32 30.73 32.78
N ALA A 916 8.25 31.45 33.13
CA ALA A 916 8.16 32.24 34.35
C ALA A 916 8.29 31.37 35.61
N ALA A 917 7.83 30.12 35.59
CA ALA A 917 8.01 29.20 36.72
C ALA A 917 9.48 28.85 36.98
N ASN A 918 10.32 28.84 35.94
CA ASN A 918 11.74 28.48 36.02
C ASN A 918 12.69 29.69 36.02
N ASP A 919 12.21 30.85 35.57
CA ASP A 919 13.01 32.04 35.38
C ASP A 919 12.41 33.29 36.07
N ILE A 920 13.16 33.86 37.02
CA ILE A 920 12.70 35.02 37.78
C ILE A 920 12.60 36.30 36.93
N VAL A 921 13.41 36.43 35.87
CA VAL A 921 13.38 37.62 35.01
C VAL A 921 12.15 37.56 34.12
N GLN A 922 11.87 36.40 33.51
CA GLN A 922 10.61 36.19 32.78
C GLN A 922 9.39 36.39 33.67
N ALA A 923 9.43 35.88 34.92
CA ALA A 923 8.35 36.16 35.89
C ALA A 923 8.20 37.67 36.12
N ALA A 924 9.29 38.40 36.34
CA ALA A 924 9.23 39.85 36.55
C ALA A 924 8.60 40.59 35.35
N ILE A 925 8.92 40.18 34.13
CA ILE A 925 8.32 40.74 32.90
C ILE A 925 6.82 40.45 32.86
N GLN A 926 6.42 39.20 33.11
CA GLN A 926 5.01 38.79 33.07
C GLN A 926 4.17 39.48 34.16
N TYR A 927 4.77 39.81 35.31
CA TYR A 927 4.14 40.57 36.39
C TYR A 927 4.20 42.10 36.18
N GLY A 928 4.78 42.59 35.08
CA GLY A 928 4.84 44.03 34.78
C GLY A 928 5.87 44.81 35.60
N ILE A 929 6.89 44.14 36.15
CA ILE A 929 7.99 44.82 36.85
C ILE A 929 8.85 45.62 35.86
N PHE A 930 9.04 45.09 34.65
CA PHE A 930 9.78 45.75 33.57
C PHE A 930 8.87 46.00 32.38
N GLU A 931 8.98 47.19 31.81
CA GLU A 931 8.24 47.61 30.62
C GLU A 931 9.20 47.98 29.48
N PHE A 932 8.76 47.71 28.25
CA PHE A 932 9.54 47.88 27.03
C PHE A 932 8.77 48.74 26.00
N PRO A 933 9.47 49.39 25.05
CA PRO A 933 8.83 50.15 23.98
C PRO A 933 7.84 49.29 23.17
N ASP A 934 6.66 49.83 22.90
CA ASP A 934 5.62 49.17 22.12
C ASP A 934 5.38 49.85 20.76
N SER A 935 4.39 49.37 20.00
CA SER A 935 4.06 49.94 18.69
C SER A 935 3.54 51.38 18.73
N GLN A 936 3.00 51.82 19.87
CA GLN A 936 2.41 53.15 20.06
C GLN A 936 3.41 54.18 20.60
N ASN A 937 4.35 53.77 21.46
CA ASN A 937 5.45 54.61 21.93
C ASN A 937 6.82 53.99 21.59
N LYS A 938 7.38 54.44 20.46
CA LYS A 938 8.65 53.95 19.90
C LYS A 938 9.88 54.70 20.40
N ASP A 939 9.74 55.83 21.10
CA ASP A 939 10.93 56.59 21.52
C ASP A 939 11.62 55.88 22.68
N ARG A 940 12.77 55.27 22.40
CA ARG A 940 13.58 54.56 23.40
C ARG A 940 14.02 55.45 24.56
N LYS A 941 14.01 56.78 24.39
CA LYS A 941 14.37 57.74 25.44
C LYS A 941 13.35 57.79 26.59
N ASP A 942 12.12 57.35 26.38
CA ASP A 942 11.10 57.29 27.42
C ASP A 942 11.22 56.03 28.29
N TYR A 943 12.04 55.06 27.87
CA TYR A 943 12.24 53.78 28.53
C TYR A 943 13.64 53.71 29.12
N VAL A 944 13.85 54.42 30.22
CA VAL A 944 15.15 54.51 30.89
C VAL A 944 15.01 54.14 32.36
N VAL A 945 15.92 53.28 32.85
CA VAL A 945 16.01 52.93 34.26
C VAL A 945 17.46 52.96 34.75
N PRO A 946 17.74 53.53 35.95
CA PRO A 946 19.04 53.37 36.58
C PRO A 946 19.36 51.88 36.79
N ARG A 947 20.57 51.44 36.39
CA ARG A 947 21.01 50.05 36.54
C ARG A 947 20.84 49.52 37.97
N ALA A 948 21.20 50.34 38.96
CA ALA A 948 21.09 49.97 40.37
C ALA A 948 19.62 49.84 40.82
N LEU A 949 18.72 50.70 40.32
CA LEU A 949 17.29 50.62 40.62
C LEU A 949 16.65 49.36 40.00
N ALA A 950 16.97 49.05 38.74
CA ALA A 950 16.53 47.82 38.08
C ALA A 950 17.04 46.56 38.80
N THR A 951 18.30 46.57 39.23
CA THR A 951 18.89 45.49 40.04
C THR A 951 18.14 45.33 41.36
N LYS A 952 17.82 46.45 42.02
CA LYS A 952 17.09 46.40 43.30
C LYS A 952 15.68 45.86 43.16
N ALA A 953 14.98 46.25 42.08
CA ALA A 953 13.64 45.77 41.78
C ALA A 953 13.62 44.24 41.62
N ILE A 954 14.52 43.66 40.83
CA ILE A 954 14.56 42.20 40.67
C ILE A 954 14.95 41.47 41.97
N GLU A 955 15.81 42.08 42.81
CA GLU A 955 16.17 41.50 44.11
C GLU A 955 14.96 41.41 45.04
N LEU A 956 14.21 42.50 45.18
CA LEU A 956 13.02 42.54 46.03
C LEU A 956 11.93 41.60 45.49
N PHE A 957 11.70 41.60 44.17
CA PHE A 957 10.74 40.70 43.55
C PHE A 957 11.11 39.22 43.75
N ALA A 958 12.40 38.87 43.64
CA ALA A 958 12.87 37.52 43.94
C ALA A 958 12.66 37.13 45.41
N GLU A 959 12.92 38.05 46.34
CA GLU A 959 12.69 37.85 47.78
C GLU A 959 11.21 37.62 48.09
N GLU A 960 10.31 38.44 47.51
CA GLU A 960 8.87 38.33 47.71
C GLU A 960 8.30 36.99 47.22
N LEU A 961 8.82 36.47 46.09
CA LEU A 961 8.45 35.16 45.56
C LEU A 961 9.17 33.99 46.26
N GLY A 962 10.10 34.25 47.19
CA GLY A 962 10.92 33.22 47.82
C GLY A 962 11.86 32.49 46.85
N ARG A 963 12.28 33.16 45.77
CA ARG A 963 13.10 32.59 44.68
C ARG A 963 14.54 33.09 44.74
N LYS A 964 15.45 32.36 44.07
CA LYS A 964 16.86 32.77 43.98
C LYS A 964 16.98 34.05 43.14
N LYS A 965 17.70 35.04 43.67
CA LYS A 965 18.05 36.27 42.94
C LYS A 965 19.04 36.01 41.81
N VAL A 966 19.00 36.85 40.79
CA VAL A 966 19.92 36.85 39.65
C VAL A 966 20.94 37.97 39.77
N SER A 967 22.11 37.81 39.14
CA SER A 967 23.11 38.87 39.07
C SER A 967 22.64 40.00 38.13
N THR A 968 23.14 41.22 38.34
CA THR A 968 22.85 42.36 37.44
C THR A 968 23.21 42.07 35.98
N ASN A 969 24.33 41.36 35.74
CA ASN A 969 24.76 41.02 34.39
C ASN A 969 23.80 40.01 33.76
N THR A 970 23.38 38.99 34.51
CA THR A 970 22.38 38.00 34.06
C THR A 970 21.02 38.64 33.79
N LEU A 971 20.60 39.59 34.63
CA LEU A 971 19.40 40.39 34.39
C LEU A 971 19.51 41.13 33.05
N LEU A 972 20.58 41.89 32.86
CA LEU A 972 20.80 42.67 31.63
C LEU A 972 20.86 41.78 30.39
N GLU A 973 21.57 40.66 30.45
CA GLU A 973 21.68 39.68 29.36
C GLU A 973 20.30 39.15 28.94
N ARG A 974 19.48 38.75 29.92
CA ARG A 974 18.13 38.22 29.66
C ARG A 974 17.16 39.26 29.12
N LEU A 975 17.27 40.52 29.59
CA LEU A 975 16.46 41.62 29.09
C LEU A 975 16.88 42.01 27.65
N ARG A 976 18.19 42.10 27.37
CA ARG A 976 18.75 42.45 26.06
C ARG A 976 18.44 41.44 24.97
N GLY A 977 18.62 40.15 25.28
CA GLY A 977 18.60 39.10 24.27
C GLY A 977 17.21 38.77 23.74
N ASN A 978 16.17 38.99 24.54
CA ASN A 978 14.86 38.37 24.30
C ASN A 978 13.70 39.37 24.14
N TYR A 979 13.83 40.62 24.62
CA TYR A 979 12.71 41.56 24.69
C TYR A 979 12.99 42.91 24.05
N ALA A 980 14.17 43.50 24.30
CA ALA A 980 14.52 44.79 23.73
C ALA A 980 16.04 44.94 23.58
N ASP A 981 16.46 45.66 22.53
CA ASP A 981 17.86 46.06 22.35
C ASP A 981 18.22 47.18 23.35
N ILE A 982 18.54 46.76 24.57
CA ILE A 982 18.83 47.66 25.70
C ILE A 982 20.28 48.13 25.63
N LYS A 983 20.52 49.43 25.71
CA LYS A 983 21.88 50.01 25.76
C LYS A 983 22.23 50.43 27.17
N GLU A 984 23.46 50.14 27.60
CA GLU A 984 23.98 50.67 28.87
C GLU A 984 24.77 51.93 28.56
N VAL A 985 24.33 53.06 29.11
CA VAL A 985 24.93 54.37 28.88
C VAL A 985 25.10 55.13 30.19
N PHE A 986 25.91 56.19 30.16
CA PHE A 986 26.04 57.11 31.27
C PHE A 986 25.15 58.33 31.06
N ALA A 987 24.07 58.43 31.82
CA ALA A 987 23.16 59.57 31.80
C ALA A 987 23.25 60.38 33.10
N THR A 988 22.95 61.68 33.01
CA THR A 988 22.77 62.56 34.16
C THR A 988 21.34 62.36 34.67
N CYS A 989 21.19 61.86 35.90
CA CYS A 989 19.89 61.69 36.55
C CYS A 989 19.34 63.03 37.07
N GLU A 990 18.09 63.06 37.51
CA GLU A 990 17.40 64.26 38.04
C GLU A 990 18.14 64.96 39.19
N ASP A 991 18.95 64.23 39.97
CA ASP A 991 19.77 64.77 41.05
C ASP A 991 21.12 65.36 40.58
N GLY A 992 21.30 65.55 39.26
CA GLY A 992 22.49 66.14 38.65
C GLY A 992 23.71 65.22 38.61
N LYS A 993 23.60 63.97 39.08
CA LYS A 993 24.71 63.00 39.11
C LYS A 993 24.68 62.07 37.90
N ARG A 994 25.87 61.74 37.37
CA ARG A 994 26.00 60.75 36.30
C ARG A 994 25.96 59.34 36.86
N ARG A 995 25.10 58.49 36.31
CA ARG A 995 24.98 57.06 36.66
C ARG A 995 24.89 56.19 35.41
N HIS A 996 25.20 54.90 35.58
CA HIS A 996 24.85 53.90 34.58
C HIS A 996 23.34 53.72 34.52
N VAL A 997 22.78 53.92 33.33
CA VAL A 997 21.36 53.70 33.04
C VAL A 997 21.22 52.71 31.89
N TRP A 998 20.09 52.02 31.87
CA TRP A 998 19.67 51.15 30.77
C TRP A 998 18.60 51.87 29.96
N GLU A 999 18.89 52.13 28.68
CA GLU A 999 17.95 52.70 27.71
C GLU A 999 17.29 51.58 26.91
N GLY A 1000 15.97 51.66 26.71
CA GLY A 1000 15.14 50.62 26.09
C GLY A 1000 14.36 49.75 27.08
N VAL A 1001 14.41 50.05 28.38
CA VAL A 1001 13.61 49.40 29.44
C VAL A 1001 13.35 50.38 30.58
N ARG A 1002 12.15 50.33 31.16
CA ARG A 1002 11.80 51.05 32.40
C ARG A 1002 11.16 50.14 33.43
N LEU A 1003 11.01 50.62 34.66
CA LEU A 1003 10.18 49.95 35.66
C LEU A 1003 8.70 50.24 35.39
N GLY A 1004 7.87 49.21 35.45
CA GLY A 1004 6.42 49.38 35.43
C GLY A 1004 5.86 49.82 36.79
N GLU A 1005 4.60 50.21 36.82
CA GLU A 1005 3.94 50.73 38.03
C GLU A 1005 4.03 49.75 39.21
N VAL A 1006 3.83 48.45 38.92
CA VAL A 1006 3.88 47.36 39.91
C VAL A 1006 5.24 47.27 40.61
N ALA A 1007 6.34 47.63 39.92
CA ALA A 1007 7.67 47.57 40.50
C ALA A 1007 7.84 48.52 41.70
N TYR A 1008 7.14 49.65 41.71
CA TYR A 1008 7.24 50.64 42.78
C TYR A 1008 6.51 50.21 44.06
N GLU A 1009 5.64 49.19 43.97
CA GLU A 1009 4.96 48.59 45.13
C GLU A 1009 5.80 47.52 45.83
N LEU A 1010 6.91 47.09 45.23
CA LEU A 1010 7.82 46.10 45.82
C LEU A 1010 8.34 46.59 47.17
N LYS A 1011 8.31 45.70 48.16
CA LYS A 1011 8.66 46.01 49.54
C LYS A 1011 9.51 44.92 50.16
N ARG A 1012 10.44 45.32 51.02
CA ARG A 1012 11.19 44.42 51.89
C ARG A 1012 10.61 44.47 53.28
N VAL A 1013 10.28 43.30 53.83
CA VAL A 1013 9.83 43.16 55.23
C VAL A 1013 10.97 42.56 56.05
N ARG A 1014 11.41 43.26 57.09
CA ARG A 1014 12.45 42.81 58.02
C ARG A 1014 11.88 42.73 59.43
N HIS A 1015 12.19 41.64 60.12
CA HIS A 1015 11.97 41.52 61.55
C HIS A 1015 13.26 41.95 62.26
N VAL A 1016 13.21 43.05 63.01
CA VAL A 1016 14.38 43.64 63.66
C VAL A 1016 14.05 43.83 65.14
N PRO A 1017 14.93 43.44 66.07
CA PRO A 1017 14.70 43.70 67.49
C PRO A 1017 14.69 45.22 67.75
N ASP A 1018 13.68 45.70 68.46
CA ASP A 1018 13.60 47.08 68.91
C ASP A 1018 14.81 47.39 69.81
N PRO A 1019 15.63 48.41 69.49
CA PRO A 1019 16.81 48.77 70.27
C PRO A 1019 16.51 49.13 71.75
N ARG A 1020 15.26 49.45 72.08
CA ARG A 1020 14.81 49.88 73.41
C ARG A 1020 14.12 48.78 74.19
N THR A 1021 13.32 47.93 73.54
CA THR A 1021 12.51 46.91 74.22
C THR A 1021 13.00 45.48 73.99
N GLY A 1022 13.82 45.24 72.97
CA GLY A 1022 14.28 43.90 72.56
C GLY A 1022 13.22 43.06 71.86
N GLU A 1023 11.98 43.55 71.74
CA GLU A 1023 10.90 42.86 71.03
C GLU A 1023 11.10 42.94 69.51
N MET A 1024 10.69 41.89 68.79
CA MET A 1024 10.80 41.87 67.33
C MET A 1024 9.76 42.82 66.70
N VAL A 1025 10.22 43.88 66.04
CA VAL A 1025 9.37 44.82 65.30
C VAL A 1025 9.51 44.57 63.80
N VAL A 1026 8.40 44.68 63.08
CA VAL A 1026 8.35 44.54 61.63
C VAL A 1026 8.61 45.88 60.98
N ILE A 1027 9.67 45.99 60.18
CA ILE A 1027 9.99 47.17 59.38
C ILE A 1027 9.74 46.84 57.91
N THR A 1028 8.90 47.64 57.26
CA THR A 1028 8.63 47.56 55.83
C THR A 1028 9.27 48.75 55.13
N SER A 1029 10.05 48.49 54.07
CA SER A 1029 10.69 49.51 53.24
C SER A 1029 10.39 49.26 51.77
N TYR A 1030 9.96 50.28 51.04
CA TYR A 1030 9.60 50.16 49.62
C TYR A 1030 10.84 50.24 48.72
N LEU A 1031 10.70 49.88 47.44
CA LEU A 1031 11.78 49.87 46.45
C LEU A 1031 12.59 51.17 46.45
N MET A 1032 11.91 52.32 46.44
CA MET A 1032 12.58 53.62 46.40
C MET A 1032 13.35 53.92 47.70
N ASP A 1033 12.81 53.55 48.86
CA ASP A 1033 13.49 53.71 50.15
C ASP A 1033 14.79 52.87 50.19
N GLU A 1034 14.70 51.62 49.74
CA GLU A 1034 15.84 50.70 49.67
C GLU A 1034 16.89 51.18 48.67
N TYR A 1035 16.46 51.67 47.50
CA TYR A 1035 17.36 52.23 46.48
C TYR A 1035 18.08 53.49 46.98
N GLU A 1036 17.36 54.44 47.58
CA GLU A 1036 17.95 55.66 48.11
C GLU A 1036 18.95 55.38 49.24
N ALA A 1037 18.63 54.44 50.14
CA ALA A 1037 19.52 54.02 51.21
C ALA A 1037 20.82 53.41 50.65
N GLU A 1038 20.73 52.63 49.58
CA GLU A 1038 21.88 52.02 48.92
C GLU A 1038 22.76 53.05 48.20
N VAL A 1039 22.14 54.02 47.51
CA VAL A 1039 22.84 55.15 46.89
C VAL A 1039 23.57 56.00 47.93
N LYS A 1040 22.95 56.27 49.09
CA LYS A 1040 23.57 56.99 50.21
C LYS A 1040 24.78 56.22 50.78
N LYS A 1041 24.63 54.92 51.05
CA LYS A 1041 25.73 54.05 51.53
C LYS A 1041 26.89 54.00 50.53
N GLY A 1042 26.61 53.90 49.23
CA GLY A 1042 27.62 53.94 48.19
C GLY A 1042 28.39 55.26 48.17
N ALA A 1043 27.70 56.39 48.31
CA ALA A 1043 28.33 57.71 48.38
C ALA A 1043 29.22 57.86 49.64
N GLU A 1044 28.78 57.37 50.79
CA GLU A 1044 29.56 57.36 52.03
C GLU A 1044 30.79 56.45 51.95
N ALA A 1045 30.67 55.29 51.32
CA ALA A 1045 31.79 54.36 51.10
C ALA A 1045 32.85 54.95 50.15
N VAL A 1046 32.43 55.61 49.07
CA VAL A 1046 33.32 56.35 48.16
C VAL A 1046 33.99 57.51 48.89
N ARG A 1047 33.26 58.26 49.71
CA ARG A 1047 33.82 59.33 50.54
C ARG A 1047 34.85 58.79 51.55
N LYS A 1048 34.55 57.70 52.26
CA LYS A 1048 35.51 57.02 53.15
C LYS A 1048 36.74 56.50 52.42
N ARG A 1049 36.59 55.98 51.19
CA ARG A 1049 37.72 55.51 50.36
C ARG A 1049 38.55 56.67 49.82
N TRP A 1050 37.91 57.78 49.45
CA TRP A 1050 38.57 59.01 49.04
C TRP A 1050 39.33 59.63 50.21
N ASP A 1051 38.73 59.71 51.39
CA ASP A 1051 39.38 60.16 52.61
C ASP A 1051 40.55 59.21 52.99
N ALA A 1052 40.36 57.89 52.92
CA ALA A 1052 41.44 56.92 53.16
C ALA A 1052 42.61 57.04 52.16
N ASN A 1053 42.33 57.27 50.87
CA ASN A 1053 43.36 57.54 49.86
C ASN A 1053 44.02 58.91 50.04
N LYS A 1054 43.29 59.91 50.54
CA LYS A 1054 43.82 61.24 50.89
C LYS A 1054 44.79 61.17 52.09
N TYR A 1055 44.59 60.22 53.00
CA TYR A 1055 45.53 59.90 54.09
C TYR A 1055 46.69 59.00 53.65
N ALA A 1056 46.53 58.15 52.62
CA ALA A 1056 47.61 57.36 52.03
C ALA A 1056 48.55 58.18 51.12
N GLY A 1057 48.07 59.31 50.57
CA GLY A 1057 48.85 60.23 49.73
C GLY A 1057 49.87 61.13 50.45
N ARG A 1058 50.08 60.97 51.77
CA ARG A 1058 51.20 61.59 52.51
C ARG A 1058 52.31 60.56 52.76
N LYS A 1059 52.88 60.01 51.69
CA LYS A 1059 54.22 59.40 51.62
C LYS A 1059 54.42 58.87 50.20
N VAL A 1060 54.90 59.72 49.29
CA VAL A 1060 56.02 59.49 48.36
C VAL A 1060 56.36 60.87 47.77
N GLN A 1061 57.64 61.23 47.87
CA GLN A 1061 58.27 62.42 47.31
C GLN A 1061 58.25 62.43 45.79
#